data_AF-Q1JWA4-F1
#
_entry.id   AF-Q1JWA4-F1
#
_cell.length_a   1.000
_cell.length_b   1.000
_cell.length_c   1.000
_cell.angle_alpha   90.00
_cell.angle_beta   90.00
_cell.angle_gamma   90.00
#
_symmetry.space_group_name_H-M   'P 1'
#
loop_
_entity.id
_entity.type
_entity.pdbx_description
1 polymer ?
#
loop_
_entity_poly.entity_id
_entity_poly.type
_entity_poly.pdbx_seq_one_letter_code
_entity_poly.pdbx_strand_id
1 'polypeptide(L)'
;MMGRRHRYFPLILIIMVVLCPAMSQAAKPEAVSIQLKWHHSFQFAGYYAAIEKGFYAEEGLHVRLVERKINGKHYIQSVVDGDCQYGTADTGLLLSHTQGAPVVWLTQIFQHSPLILLTLSKSRIFSPYELTGKTVAYDLENAGNASIQMLLNQTIGTDKQQFNTVQINYDLNRLVNGEIDATSAYLSDQPFALKQLGHDVNIIDPRNYGIDFYGDNLFTSHDELINHPQRVDKMIRATLKGWNYALDHPQEIIELILAKYNTRQLPREHLRYEAKVTDRMIMRELVPLGSIDPRRIDSILHAYVQLGHLADSHMLQNLFYGLSPAKINLTSDEQQWLLEHPRISLVMGDSMEPIVIKQPNGSVVGIIPDFLNYLGDMIGQKLYLTTQEDLKSTHQRVHKENQYGIAVTLDSPERRRAFLFTEPYYQTPLIVFVQKDQIENISSKEDLKGKKVAIVRGHPSTEHYLQNMEGVSIVYTDSAEEQLRQLQYGEVDAIVGYTNYHYLIEKNLYTNLIPAFSTEKQFPIYMGVKPQYAPLVGILNKAIATLSSQKRSKIISHWLKHHKHPQQVQNNLPLSDEEQHYLSGFKSIRVCAQIDSMPYELVDDSGNYYGIVADYMDLFTSQLQLPVDVVATRNDLDSLSALSQNRCDLIAAHSLEGNEQSHYLGTKPYFDSPRVFAVHSSSPPVNDFNALASGRIGVVAHSAEASLLGQIYPQINLITVGSIRQGLQLVANHELDAFVGVLGSISYSIQQLALSSVKIGGAIPSNDRLVILVSEDQAPLLPILNKAIDRLTPQDRKQIISRWISVTYDNGLDYRTLAKAGGAVLMIVGFLLYRQYLIRRSNLTLMAAHRELEEKNQELNRLSMTDKLTGLLNRHAIEPIIDNEIGRHKRANNPVSLLIVDLDYFKKINDNFGHAAGDKVLKEVSTALIAVTRSSDSLARWGGEEFLLVAGDTRILKATALAEKIRQTIAGLQIDDIPVTASIGVAEFNTDETFHQWYERCDKALYQAKDSGRNCVKVAQMSRSEISAPMSINNVLQLSWSDKFCCGHETIDEQHMGLFALGNELIEAFLMRQDKRLVDDKLEELYKNTCDHFSFEEQLLEEVHYPNVVEHRQEHRHMEEKLVSLIEIYQQNRADYSELLHYISIDLISGHLLCTDNDYFAYLVNDTVRVTRS
;
A
#
# COMPACT_ATOMS: atom_id res chain seq x y z
N MET A 1 -8.68 9.36 -72.74
CA MET A 1 -7.73 8.23 -72.53
C MET A 1 -7.04 8.44 -71.19
N MET A 2 -6.79 7.38 -70.41
CA MET A 2 -5.92 7.29 -69.22
C MET A 2 -6.08 8.36 -68.09
N GLY A 3 -6.25 8.02 -66.82
CA GLY A 3 -6.37 6.71 -66.18
C GLY A 3 -5.58 6.59 -64.88
N ARG A 4 -6.26 6.75 -63.74
CA ARG A 4 -5.98 6.16 -62.41
C ARG A 4 -4.50 5.92 -62.02
N ARG A 5 -3.95 6.80 -61.17
CA ARG A 5 -2.98 6.55 -60.07
C ARG A 5 -2.66 7.93 -59.45
N HIS A 6 -2.66 8.19 -58.13
CA HIS A 6 -2.79 7.33 -56.95
C HIS A 6 -3.84 7.89 -55.96
N ARG A 7 -4.76 7.03 -55.48
CA ARG A 7 -5.87 7.42 -54.60
C ARG A 7 -5.67 7.04 -53.12
N TYR A 8 -4.41 6.86 -52.70
CA TYR A 8 -4.05 6.23 -51.41
C TYR A 8 -3.22 7.10 -50.46
N PHE A 9 -2.72 8.26 -50.88
CA PHE A 9 -1.95 9.15 -50.00
C PHE A 9 -2.73 9.68 -48.77
N PRO A 10 -4.01 10.10 -48.87
CA PRO A 10 -4.75 10.51 -47.68
C PRO A 10 -5.16 9.32 -46.79
N LEU A 11 -5.23 8.09 -47.34
CA LEU A 11 -5.53 6.90 -46.53
C LEU A 11 -4.34 6.51 -45.65
N ILE A 12 -3.10 6.66 -46.17
CA ILE A 12 -1.86 6.42 -45.41
C ILE A 12 -1.70 7.49 -44.32
N LEU A 13 -2.06 8.75 -44.59
CA LEU A 13 -2.02 9.80 -43.57
C LEU A 13 -3.09 9.60 -42.48
N ILE A 14 -4.29 9.12 -42.83
CA ILE A 14 -5.31 8.73 -41.85
C ILE A 14 -4.83 7.54 -41.00
N ILE A 15 -4.12 6.57 -41.57
CA ILE A 15 -3.49 5.48 -40.80
C ILE A 15 -2.40 6.00 -39.85
N MET A 16 -1.58 6.99 -40.26
CA MET A 16 -0.60 7.62 -39.37
C MET A 16 -1.23 8.45 -38.25
N VAL A 17 -2.32 9.18 -38.50
CA VAL A 17 -3.03 9.98 -37.49
C VAL A 17 -3.84 9.11 -36.51
N VAL A 18 -4.26 7.91 -36.93
CA VAL A 18 -4.82 6.88 -36.02
C VAL A 18 -3.74 6.24 -35.13
N LEU A 19 -2.45 6.42 -35.45
CA LEU A 19 -1.34 5.74 -34.77
C LEU A 19 -0.44 6.65 -33.89
N CYS A 20 -0.76 7.93 -33.68
CA CYS A 20 0.08 8.81 -32.86
C CYS A 20 -0.69 9.83 -31.99
N PRO A 21 -0.95 9.52 -30.70
CA PRO A 21 -1.49 10.46 -29.74
C PRO A 21 -0.38 11.13 -28.90
N ALA A 22 -0.12 12.41 -29.14
CA ALA A 22 0.61 13.25 -28.19
C ALA A 22 -0.38 13.85 -27.18
N MET A 23 -0.50 13.22 -26.01
CA MET A 23 -1.41 13.66 -24.95
C MET A 23 -0.78 14.79 -24.13
N SER A 24 -1.57 15.82 -23.77
CA SER A 24 -1.35 16.43 -22.46
C SER A 24 -1.84 15.42 -21.41
N GLN A 25 -0.89 14.73 -20.79
CA GLN A 25 -1.20 13.64 -19.88
C GLN A 25 -1.57 14.19 -18.51
N ALA A 26 -2.88 14.29 -18.24
CA ALA A 26 -3.35 13.72 -17.00
C ALA A 26 -2.90 12.25 -17.05
N ALA A 27 -1.92 11.87 -16.22
CA ALA A 27 -1.33 10.54 -16.27
C ALA A 27 -2.46 9.52 -16.22
N LYS A 28 -2.60 8.68 -17.26
CA LYS A 28 -3.58 7.59 -17.24
C LYS A 28 -3.30 6.78 -15.98
N PRO A 29 -4.28 6.56 -15.09
CA PRO A 29 -4.02 5.94 -13.80
C PRO A 29 -3.32 4.61 -14.03
N GLU A 30 -2.18 4.43 -13.41
CA GLU A 30 -1.24 3.36 -13.76
C GLU A 30 -1.89 2.02 -13.42
N ALA A 31 -2.17 1.23 -14.46
CA ALA A 31 -2.84 -0.05 -14.31
C ALA A 31 -1.85 -1.07 -13.75
N VAL A 32 -2.11 -1.55 -12.54
CA VAL A 32 -1.28 -2.54 -11.84
C VAL A 32 -2.17 -3.61 -11.22
N SER A 33 -1.59 -4.78 -10.93
CA SER A 33 -2.30 -5.83 -10.18
C SER A 33 -1.57 -6.34 -8.96
N ILE A 34 -2.37 -6.72 -7.95
CA ILE A 34 -1.93 -7.45 -6.76
C ILE A 34 -2.32 -8.92 -6.91
N GLN A 35 -1.35 -9.82 -6.86
CA GLN A 35 -1.60 -11.25 -6.69
C GLN A 35 -1.89 -11.54 -5.20
N LEU A 36 -3.10 -11.99 -4.89
CA LEU A 36 -3.45 -12.46 -3.55
C LEU A 36 -2.83 -13.85 -3.30
N LYS A 37 -2.38 -14.12 -2.07
CA LYS A 37 -1.83 -15.42 -1.67
C LYS A 37 -2.89 -16.47 -1.35
N TRP A 38 -4.16 -16.07 -1.32
CA TRP A 38 -5.30 -16.91 -1.03
C TRP A 38 -6.58 -16.45 -1.76
N HIS A 39 -7.71 -17.01 -1.36
CA HIS A 39 -9.04 -16.66 -1.84
C HIS A 39 -9.58 -15.38 -1.22
N HIS A 40 -10.59 -14.77 -1.82
CA HIS A 40 -11.21 -13.56 -1.27
C HIS A 40 -11.85 -13.82 0.12
N SER A 41 -11.51 -12.95 1.08
CA SER A 41 -11.89 -13.03 2.51
C SER A 41 -11.56 -11.69 3.22
N PHE A 42 -11.98 -11.52 4.48
CA PHE A 42 -11.65 -10.30 5.26
C PHE A 42 -10.13 -10.14 5.51
N GLN A 43 -9.34 -11.21 5.36
CA GLN A 43 -7.87 -11.17 5.34
C GLN A 43 -7.28 -10.14 4.35
N PHE A 44 -8.04 -9.76 3.32
CA PHE A 44 -7.62 -8.77 2.31
C PHE A 44 -8.43 -7.46 2.36
N ALA A 45 -9.16 -7.21 3.45
CA ALA A 45 -10.09 -6.09 3.63
C ALA A 45 -9.50 -4.72 3.28
N GLY A 46 -8.26 -4.43 3.68
CA GLY A 46 -7.62 -3.15 3.36
C GLY A 46 -7.39 -2.90 1.87
N TYR A 47 -7.19 -3.95 1.08
CA TYR A 47 -7.06 -3.86 -0.38
C TYR A 47 -8.41 -3.55 -1.05
N TYR A 48 -9.51 -4.12 -0.54
CA TYR A 48 -10.86 -3.80 -1.01
C TYR A 48 -11.22 -2.35 -0.68
N ALA A 49 -10.94 -1.91 0.55
CA ALA A 49 -11.14 -0.52 0.98
C ALA A 49 -10.32 0.46 0.11
N ALA A 50 -9.04 0.18 -0.17
CA ALA A 50 -8.20 1.05 -0.99
C ALA A 50 -8.67 1.18 -2.46
N ILE A 51 -9.33 0.16 -3.02
CA ILE A 51 -9.96 0.23 -4.34
C ILE A 51 -11.27 1.01 -4.26
N GLU A 52 -12.16 0.62 -3.35
CA GLU A 52 -13.57 1.03 -3.35
C GLU A 52 -13.81 2.40 -2.71
N LYS A 53 -12.90 2.85 -1.84
CA LYS A 53 -12.84 4.24 -1.34
C LYS A 53 -12.01 5.16 -2.25
N GLY A 54 -11.37 4.61 -3.28
CA GLY A 54 -10.60 5.36 -4.25
C GLY A 54 -9.19 5.77 -3.79
N PHE A 55 -8.68 5.29 -2.64
CA PHE A 55 -7.33 5.64 -2.17
C PHE A 55 -6.22 5.30 -3.17
N TYR A 56 -6.37 4.24 -3.96
CA TYR A 56 -5.47 3.98 -5.10
C TYR A 56 -5.64 5.01 -6.22
N ALA A 57 -6.88 5.41 -6.53
CA ALA A 57 -7.17 6.38 -7.58
C ALA A 57 -6.70 7.81 -7.22
N GLU A 58 -6.76 8.20 -5.94
CA GLU A 58 -6.17 9.44 -5.39
C GLU A 58 -4.66 9.54 -5.68
N GLU A 59 -3.94 8.43 -5.53
CA GLU A 59 -2.50 8.33 -5.83
C GLU A 59 -2.22 8.12 -7.33
N GLY A 60 -3.26 8.07 -8.18
CA GLY A 60 -3.17 7.89 -9.62
C GLY A 60 -2.91 6.45 -10.07
N LEU A 61 -3.36 5.45 -9.30
CA LEU A 61 -3.23 4.02 -9.59
C LEU A 61 -4.60 3.39 -9.91
N HIS A 62 -4.63 2.46 -10.87
CA HIS A 62 -5.79 1.62 -11.14
C HIS A 62 -5.47 0.16 -10.81
N VAL A 63 -5.77 -0.23 -9.56
CA VAL A 63 -5.42 -1.55 -9.02
C VAL A 63 -6.48 -2.61 -9.36
N ARG A 64 -6.04 -3.78 -9.82
CA ARG A 64 -6.86 -5.00 -9.93
C ARG A 64 -6.32 -6.10 -9.02
N LEU A 65 -7.19 -6.73 -8.22
CA LEU A 65 -6.83 -7.91 -7.45
C LEU A 65 -6.92 -9.17 -8.31
N VAL A 66 -5.99 -10.09 -8.12
CA VAL A 66 -5.95 -11.40 -8.77
C VAL A 66 -5.97 -12.47 -7.67
N GLU A 67 -7.09 -13.20 -7.57
CA GLU A 67 -7.27 -14.28 -6.61
C GLU A 67 -6.30 -15.46 -6.87
N ARG A 68 -5.89 -16.19 -5.83
CA ARG A 68 -5.07 -17.40 -6.00
C ARG A 68 -5.84 -18.51 -6.70
N LYS A 69 -5.16 -19.24 -7.58
CA LYS A 69 -5.61 -20.53 -8.12
C LYS A 69 -4.76 -21.63 -7.50
N ILE A 70 -5.40 -22.59 -6.81
CA ILE A 70 -4.70 -23.66 -6.07
C ILE A 70 -3.82 -24.50 -7.00
N ASN A 71 -4.37 -24.94 -8.14
CA ASN A 71 -3.62 -25.67 -9.19
C ASN A 71 -2.99 -24.73 -10.23
N GLY A 72 -2.67 -23.50 -9.83
CA GLY A 72 -2.09 -22.47 -10.68
C GLY A 72 -0.61 -22.23 -10.41
N LYS A 73 -0.07 -21.18 -11.04
CA LYS A 73 1.28 -20.66 -10.76
C LYS A 73 1.39 -20.20 -9.31
N HIS A 74 2.54 -20.44 -8.67
CA HIS A 74 2.78 -19.99 -7.31
C HIS A 74 2.68 -18.46 -7.21
N TYR A 75 2.02 -17.95 -6.16
CA TYR A 75 1.65 -16.55 -6.05
C TYR A 75 2.87 -15.60 -5.99
N ILE A 76 4.00 -16.05 -5.43
CA ILE A 76 5.27 -15.30 -5.47
C ILE A 76 5.84 -15.27 -6.89
N GLN A 77 5.79 -16.40 -7.62
CA GLN A 77 6.32 -16.50 -8.98
C GLN A 77 5.54 -15.63 -9.98
N SER A 78 4.23 -15.46 -9.78
CA SER A 78 3.42 -14.52 -10.58
C SER A 78 3.90 -13.07 -10.48
N VAL A 79 4.55 -12.67 -9.39
CA VAL A 79 5.14 -11.33 -9.23
C VAL A 79 6.56 -11.28 -9.79
N VAL A 80 7.37 -12.31 -9.53
CA VAL A 80 8.74 -12.43 -10.06
C VAL A 80 8.76 -12.41 -11.59
N ASP A 81 7.83 -13.12 -12.25
CA ASP A 81 7.75 -13.18 -13.71
C ASP A 81 6.98 -11.99 -14.33
N GLY A 82 6.48 -11.05 -13.51
CA GLY A 82 5.79 -9.84 -13.97
C GLY A 82 4.31 -10.00 -14.40
N ASP A 83 3.67 -11.14 -14.14
CA ASP A 83 2.22 -11.31 -14.37
C ASP A 83 1.39 -10.34 -13.49
N CYS A 84 1.93 -9.98 -12.32
CA CYS A 84 1.45 -8.94 -11.42
C CYS A 84 2.62 -8.09 -10.92
N GLN A 85 2.43 -6.78 -10.73
CA GLN A 85 3.48 -5.88 -10.22
C GLN A 85 3.66 -6.02 -8.71
N TYR A 86 2.59 -6.38 -8.00
CA TYR A 86 2.55 -6.51 -6.55
C TYR A 86 1.95 -7.86 -6.16
N GLY A 87 2.20 -8.29 -4.93
CA GLY A 87 1.52 -9.43 -4.34
C GLY A 87 1.45 -9.36 -2.82
N THR A 88 0.64 -10.21 -2.24
CA THR A 88 0.66 -10.49 -0.81
C THR A 88 1.47 -11.77 -0.56
N ALA A 89 2.26 -11.84 0.50
CA ALA A 89 2.95 -13.07 0.92
C ALA A 89 2.98 -13.17 2.44
N ASP A 90 3.66 -14.18 2.97
CA ASP A 90 4.05 -14.31 4.38
C ASP A 90 5.59 -14.39 4.47
N THR A 91 6.10 -14.90 5.59
CA THR A 91 7.54 -15.11 5.83
C THR A 91 8.21 -16.03 4.81
N GLY A 92 7.46 -16.83 4.02
CA GLY A 92 8.00 -17.61 2.91
C GLY A 92 8.69 -16.77 1.81
N LEU A 93 8.49 -15.45 1.82
CA LEU A 93 9.25 -14.51 1.00
C LEU A 93 10.76 -14.49 1.33
N LEU A 94 11.14 -14.75 2.59
CA LEU A 94 12.55 -14.88 3.01
C LEU A 94 13.23 -16.02 2.25
N LEU A 95 12.65 -17.22 2.28
CA LEU A 95 13.21 -18.38 1.60
C LEU A 95 13.26 -18.17 0.07
N SER A 96 12.22 -17.54 -0.49
CA SER A 96 12.18 -17.19 -1.91
C SER A 96 13.35 -16.28 -2.30
N HIS A 97 13.62 -15.24 -1.51
CA HIS A 97 14.72 -14.31 -1.73
C HIS A 97 16.09 -14.99 -1.67
N THR A 98 16.34 -15.83 -0.65
CA THR A 98 17.61 -16.55 -0.50
C THR A 98 17.84 -17.62 -1.56
N GLN A 99 16.77 -18.14 -2.18
CA GLN A 99 16.82 -18.99 -3.37
C GLN A 99 17.08 -18.20 -4.67
N GLY A 100 17.28 -16.88 -4.58
CA GLY A 100 17.64 -16.00 -5.70
C GLY A 100 16.46 -15.28 -6.35
N ALA A 101 15.25 -15.36 -5.80
CA ALA A 101 14.11 -14.62 -6.35
C ALA A 101 14.30 -13.11 -6.11
N PRO A 102 14.17 -12.24 -7.14
CA PRO A 102 14.35 -10.80 -7.02
C PRO A 102 13.11 -10.14 -6.43
N VAL A 103 12.79 -10.46 -5.17
CA VAL A 103 11.62 -9.96 -4.43
C VAL A 103 11.99 -8.92 -3.38
N VAL A 104 11.07 -7.98 -3.15
CA VAL A 104 11.17 -6.91 -2.14
C VAL A 104 9.90 -6.85 -1.28
N TRP A 105 10.05 -7.10 0.01
CA TRP A 105 9.07 -6.90 1.08
C TRP A 105 8.80 -5.40 1.27
N LEU A 106 7.59 -4.93 0.97
CA LEU A 106 7.26 -3.51 0.97
C LEU A 106 6.79 -3.00 2.33
N THR A 107 5.88 -3.73 2.98
CA THR A 107 5.30 -3.33 4.27
C THR A 107 4.59 -4.50 4.95
N GLN A 108 4.53 -4.49 6.28
CA GLN A 108 3.92 -5.56 7.07
C GLN A 108 2.50 -5.23 7.51
N ILE A 109 1.54 -6.11 7.21
CA ILE A 109 0.15 -5.93 7.65
C ILE A 109 -0.08 -6.70 8.96
N PHE A 110 0.04 -8.03 8.94
CA PHE A 110 -0.27 -8.86 10.10
C PHE A 110 0.97 -9.00 10.99
N GLN A 111 0.94 -8.43 12.19
CA GLN A 111 2.01 -8.59 13.15
C GLN A 111 2.14 -10.05 13.58
N HIS A 112 1.05 -10.80 13.84
CA HIS A 112 1.11 -12.24 14.10
C HIS A 112 0.68 -13.07 12.89
N SER A 113 1.34 -14.22 12.69
CA SER A 113 0.87 -15.25 11.77
C SER A 113 -0.32 -16.00 12.41
N PRO A 114 -1.50 -15.99 11.79
CA PRO A 114 -2.63 -16.82 12.23
C PRO A 114 -2.53 -18.27 11.74
N LEU A 115 -1.37 -18.72 11.26
CA LEU A 115 -1.17 -20.11 10.85
C LEU A 115 -1.02 -20.99 12.10
N ILE A 116 -2.04 -21.82 12.33
CA ILE A 116 -2.18 -22.74 13.46
C ILE A 116 -2.15 -24.19 12.98
N LEU A 117 -2.01 -25.13 13.92
CA LEU A 117 -2.37 -26.52 13.70
C LEU A 117 -3.74 -26.81 14.35
N LEU A 118 -4.61 -27.50 13.62
CA LEU A 118 -6.02 -27.70 13.98
C LEU A 118 -6.33 -29.20 14.08
N THR A 119 -6.97 -29.60 15.19
CA THR A 119 -7.46 -30.96 15.42
C THR A 119 -8.94 -30.91 15.81
N LEU A 120 -9.63 -32.05 15.82
CA LEU A 120 -10.98 -32.13 16.37
C LEU A 120 -10.92 -32.39 17.88
N SER A 121 -11.76 -31.75 18.69
CA SER A 121 -11.76 -31.97 20.15
C SER A 121 -12.03 -33.44 20.52
N LYS A 122 -12.81 -34.16 19.71
CA LYS A 122 -13.04 -35.61 19.85
C LYS A 122 -11.78 -36.48 19.69
N SER A 123 -10.69 -35.96 19.10
CA SER A 123 -9.44 -36.69 18.89
C SER A 123 -8.59 -36.83 20.16
N ARG A 124 -8.84 -35.99 21.17
CA ARG A 124 -8.00 -35.80 22.37
C ARG A 124 -6.54 -35.43 22.08
N ILE A 125 -6.30 -34.71 20.98
CA ILE A 125 -5.01 -34.12 20.66
C ILE A 125 -5.11 -32.63 20.98
N PHE A 126 -4.61 -32.21 22.14
CA PHE A 126 -4.72 -30.83 22.62
C PHE A 126 -3.43 -30.03 22.44
N SER A 127 -2.31 -30.70 22.20
CA SER A 127 -0.98 -30.14 22.05
C SER A 127 -0.20 -30.84 20.93
N PRO A 128 0.97 -30.32 20.52
CA PRO A 128 1.85 -31.00 19.57
C PRO A 128 2.38 -32.35 20.07
N TYR A 129 2.45 -32.57 21.39
CA TYR A 129 3.09 -33.75 21.97
C TYR A 129 2.27 -35.03 21.78
N GLU A 130 0.95 -34.93 21.59
CA GLU A 130 0.08 -36.09 21.26
C GLU A 130 0.08 -36.45 19.76
N LEU A 131 0.87 -35.76 18.93
CA LEU A 131 0.99 -36.04 17.49
C LEU A 131 1.91 -37.22 17.15
N THR A 132 2.58 -37.83 18.13
CA THR A 132 3.39 -39.03 17.92
C THR A 132 2.50 -40.20 17.44
N GLY A 133 2.88 -40.79 16.30
CA GLY A 133 2.12 -41.82 15.57
C GLY A 133 0.95 -41.28 14.72
N LYS A 134 0.71 -39.97 14.73
CA LYS A 134 -0.44 -39.33 14.05
C LYS A 134 -0.14 -38.90 12.62
N THR A 135 -1.19 -38.58 11.88
CA THR A 135 -1.09 -38.05 10.51
C THR A 135 -1.37 -36.55 10.49
N VAL A 136 -0.35 -35.76 10.17
CA VAL A 136 -0.38 -34.29 10.17
C VAL A 136 -0.33 -33.77 8.74
N ALA A 137 -1.35 -33.02 8.32
CA ALA A 137 -1.45 -32.48 6.96
C ALA A 137 -1.12 -30.98 6.91
N TYR A 138 0.01 -30.63 6.31
CA TYR A 138 0.40 -29.23 6.10
C TYR A 138 1.06 -29.07 4.72
N ASP A 139 1.39 -27.85 4.34
CA ASP A 139 2.04 -27.58 3.06
C ASP A 139 3.55 -27.90 3.18
N LEU A 140 3.99 -28.99 2.55
CA LEU A 140 5.36 -29.50 2.61
C LEU A 140 6.30 -28.75 1.67
N GLU A 141 5.77 -28.16 0.60
CA GLU A 141 6.54 -27.49 -0.45
C GLU A 141 6.61 -25.96 -0.25
N ASN A 142 5.70 -25.39 0.54
CA ASN A 142 5.57 -23.95 0.72
C ASN A 142 6.27 -23.45 2.00
N ALA A 143 7.26 -22.58 1.78
CA ALA A 143 8.03 -21.89 2.81
C ALA A 143 7.20 -21.18 3.89
N GLY A 144 5.94 -20.79 3.59
CA GLY A 144 5.04 -20.13 4.53
C GLY A 144 4.55 -21.00 5.70
N ASN A 145 4.76 -22.33 5.66
CA ASN A 145 4.41 -23.23 6.78
C ASN A 145 5.56 -23.43 7.78
N ALA A 146 6.62 -22.62 7.72
CA ALA A 146 7.79 -22.75 8.59
C ALA A 146 7.48 -22.64 10.09
N SER A 147 6.48 -21.87 10.53
CA SER A 147 6.08 -21.84 11.95
C SER A 147 5.51 -23.18 12.44
N ILE A 148 4.76 -23.89 11.59
CA ILE A 148 4.23 -25.24 11.89
C ILE A 148 5.36 -26.27 11.87
N GLN A 149 6.28 -26.17 10.91
CA GLN A 149 7.46 -27.04 10.88
C GLN A 149 8.34 -26.83 12.12
N MET A 150 8.55 -25.58 12.53
CA MET A 150 9.29 -25.23 13.74
C MET A 150 8.61 -25.78 15.00
N LEU A 151 7.28 -25.67 15.08
CA LEU A 151 6.48 -26.20 16.19
C LEU A 151 6.70 -27.69 16.36
N LEU A 152 6.44 -28.46 15.30
CA LEU A 152 6.63 -29.91 15.30
C LEU A 152 8.09 -30.28 15.64
N ASN A 153 9.06 -29.55 15.09
CA ASN A 153 10.47 -29.81 15.32
C ASN A 153 10.92 -29.52 16.77
N GLN A 154 10.40 -28.46 17.39
CA GLN A 154 10.71 -28.14 18.79
C GLN A 154 10.01 -29.07 19.80
N THR A 155 8.84 -29.62 19.48
CA THR A 155 8.06 -30.42 20.44
C THR A 155 8.24 -31.92 20.29
N ILE A 156 8.27 -32.45 19.07
CA ILE A 156 8.35 -33.90 18.77
C ILE A 156 9.58 -34.28 17.93
N GLY A 157 10.35 -33.29 17.44
CA GLY A 157 11.65 -33.50 16.80
C GLY A 157 11.61 -33.79 15.29
N THR A 158 12.81 -33.90 14.69
CA THR A 158 13.02 -34.09 13.25
C THR A 158 12.81 -35.52 12.74
N ASP A 159 12.70 -36.52 13.62
CA ASP A 159 12.72 -37.92 13.19
C ASP A 159 11.42 -38.30 12.48
N LYS A 160 11.52 -38.53 11.17
CA LYS A 160 10.40 -38.89 10.27
C LYS A 160 9.72 -40.21 10.63
N GLN A 161 10.22 -40.95 11.62
CA GLN A 161 9.56 -42.13 12.18
C GLN A 161 8.53 -41.81 13.29
N GLN A 162 8.52 -40.58 13.83
CA GLN A 162 7.64 -40.24 14.96
C GLN A 162 6.23 -39.83 14.56
N PHE A 163 6.00 -39.27 13.37
CA PHE A 163 4.65 -38.91 12.89
C PHE A 163 4.61 -38.88 11.35
N ASN A 164 3.45 -39.16 10.79
CA ASN A 164 3.25 -39.19 9.33
C ASN A 164 2.89 -37.79 8.83
N THR A 165 3.58 -37.30 7.81
CA THR A 165 3.26 -36.02 7.16
C THR A 165 2.66 -36.24 5.78
N VAL A 166 1.62 -35.46 5.45
CA VAL A 166 0.95 -35.51 4.14
C VAL A 166 0.73 -34.11 3.60
N GLN A 167 0.77 -33.96 2.27
CA GLN A 167 0.49 -32.68 1.64
C GLN A 167 -0.96 -32.24 1.91
N ILE A 168 -1.13 -30.99 2.32
CA ILE A 168 -2.45 -30.36 2.48
C ILE A 168 -3.12 -30.14 1.12
N ASN A 169 -4.40 -30.51 1.04
CA ASN A 169 -5.27 -30.25 -0.12
C ASN A 169 -6.49 -29.38 0.24
N TYR A 170 -6.49 -28.81 1.46
CA TYR A 170 -7.50 -27.89 2.01
C TYR A 170 -8.93 -28.46 2.13
N ASP A 171 -9.10 -29.78 2.00
CA ASP A 171 -10.37 -30.46 2.25
C ASP A 171 -10.51 -30.81 3.75
N LEU A 172 -11.37 -30.06 4.44
CA LEU A 172 -11.66 -30.26 5.87
C LEU A 172 -12.36 -31.59 6.16
N ASN A 173 -13.02 -32.22 5.19
CA ASN A 173 -13.68 -33.51 5.40
C ASN A 173 -12.66 -34.59 5.80
N ARG A 174 -11.40 -34.49 5.34
CA ARG A 174 -10.33 -35.41 5.72
C ARG A 174 -10.08 -35.42 7.23
N LEU A 175 -10.15 -34.26 7.87
CA LEU A 175 -10.04 -34.12 9.33
C LEU A 175 -11.30 -34.68 10.01
N VAL A 176 -12.50 -34.30 9.52
CA VAL A 176 -13.81 -34.78 10.03
C VAL A 176 -13.92 -36.31 10.04
N ASN A 177 -13.51 -36.92 8.93
CA ASN A 177 -13.52 -38.37 8.65
C ASN A 177 -12.39 -39.14 9.37
N GLY A 178 -11.39 -38.46 9.93
CA GLY A 178 -10.22 -39.10 10.54
C GLY A 178 -9.26 -39.74 9.53
N GLU A 179 -9.18 -39.20 8.32
CA GLU A 179 -8.10 -39.52 7.36
C GLU A 179 -6.77 -38.86 7.76
N ILE A 180 -6.88 -37.74 8.48
CA ILE A 180 -5.78 -37.00 9.10
C ILE A 180 -6.20 -36.65 10.53
N ASP A 181 -5.24 -36.64 11.46
CA ASP A 181 -5.47 -36.33 12.87
C ASP A 181 -5.37 -34.82 13.14
N ALA A 182 -4.53 -34.13 12.38
CA ALA A 182 -4.25 -32.70 12.49
C ALA A 182 -4.00 -32.08 11.11
N THR A 183 -4.31 -30.79 10.94
CA THR A 183 -3.97 -30.05 9.69
C THR A 183 -3.54 -28.61 9.96
N SER A 184 -2.65 -28.04 9.14
CA SER A 184 -2.39 -26.61 9.21
C SER A 184 -3.59 -25.81 8.70
N ALA A 185 -3.93 -24.76 9.43
CA ALA A 185 -5.14 -23.99 9.23
C ALA A 185 -4.89 -22.51 9.53
N TYR A 186 -5.78 -21.65 9.06
CA TYR A 186 -5.76 -20.23 9.32
C TYR A 186 -6.78 -19.93 10.43
N LEU A 187 -6.32 -19.35 11.54
CA LEU A 187 -7.11 -19.12 12.76
C LEU A 187 -8.44 -18.39 12.50
N SER A 188 -8.49 -17.56 11.45
CA SER A 188 -9.68 -16.76 11.10
C SER A 188 -10.74 -17.51 10.28
N ASP A 189 -10.48 -18.71 9.76
CA ASP A 189 -11.30 -19.36 8.73
C ASP A 189 -11.73 -20.79 9.13
N GLN A 190 -10.81 -21.77 9.05
CA GLN A 190 -11.14 -23.19 9.20
C GLN A 190 -11.75 -23.57 10.57
N PRO A 191 -11.30 -23.01 11.73
CA PRO A 191 -11.90 -23.33 13.02
C PRO A 191 -13.39 -22.96 13.08
N PHE A 192 -13.76 -21.80 12.52
CA PHE A 192 -15.14 -21.35 12.48
C PHE A 192 -15.97 -22.14 11.48
N ALA A 193 -15.40 -22.50 10.31
CA ALA A 193 -16.06 -23.36 9.35
C ALA A 193 -16.44 -24.73 9.94
N LEU A 194 -15.54 -25.37 10.70
CA LEU A 194 -15.84 -26.63 11.39
C LEU A 194 -16.87 -26.47 12.51
N LYS A 195 -16.79 -25.39 13.29
CA LYS A 195 -17.79 -25.09 14.32
C LYS A 195 -19.19 -24.90 13.72
N GLN A 196 -19.32 -24.26 12.56
CA GLN A 196 -20.60 -24.16 11.84
C GLN A 196 -21.14 -25.50 11.32
N LEU A 197 -20.27 -26.49 11.09
CA LEU A 197 -20.64 -27.85 10.71
C LEU A 197 -20.93 -28.77 11.92
N GLY A 198 -20.92 -28.23 13.15
CA GLY A 198 -21.15 -29.00 14.37
C GLY A 198 -19.95 -29.84 14.81
N HIS A 199 -18.73 -29.37 14.53
CA HIS A 199 -17.48 -30.02 14.91
C HIS A 199 -16.62 -29.07 15.76
N ASP A 200 -16.51 -29.38 17.05
CA ASP A 200 -15.58 -28.71 17.95
C ASP A 200 -14.13 -29.10 17.63
N VAL A 201 -13.24 -28.12 17.79
CA VAL A 201 -11.85 -28.16 17.36
C VAL A 201 -10.92 -27.71 18.48
N ASN A 202 -9.73 -28.31 18.56
CA ASN A 202 -8.64 -27.80 19.38
C ASN A 202 -7.69 -26.99 18.49
N ILE A 203 -7.30 -25.81 18.97
CA ILE A 203 -6.36 -24.91 18.28
C ILE A 203 -5.01 -25.05 18.94
N ILE A 204 -4.02 -25.50 18.16
CA ILE A 204 -2.62 -25.59 18.58
C ILE A 204 -1.88 -24.43 17.87
N ASP A 205 -1.68 -23.34 18.60
CA ASP A 205 -1.05 -22.12 18.09
C ASP A 205 0.47 -22.14 18.35
N PRO A 206 1.34 -22.04 17.32
CA PRO A 206 2.80 -21.96 17.49
C PRO A 206 3.26 -20.86 18.46
N ARG A 207 2.51 -19.77 18.60
CA ARG A 207 2.85 -18.65 19.49
C ARG A 207 2.87 -19.06 20.96
N ASN A 208 2.02 -20.02 21.35
CA ASN A 208 1.98 -20.58 22.71
C ASN A 208 3.23 -21.41 23.05
N TYR A 209 4.06 -21.73 22.05
CA TYR A 209 5.33 -22.44 22.16
C TYR A 209 6.54 -21.53 21.85
N GLY A 210 6.35 -20.21 21.84
CA GLY A 210 7.41 -19.23 21.59
C GLY A 210 7.75 -19.01 20.10
N ILE A 211 6.97 -19.58 19.18
CA ILE A 211 7.20 -19.47 17.73
C ILE A 211 6.27 -18.43 17.15
N ASP A 212 6.73 -17.18 17.11
CA ASP A 212 5.89 -16.05 16.70
C ASP A 212 6.41 -15.35 15.42
N PHE A 213 5.87 -15.79 14.29
CA PHE A 213 6.22 -15.31 12.95
C PHE A 213 5.29 -14.19 12.48
N TYR A 214 5.76 -13.35 11.56
CA TYR A 214 4.90 -12.41 10.82
C TYR A 214 3.88 -13.15 9.94
N GLY A 215 2.69 -12.57 9.82
CA GLY A 215 1.67 -12.98 8.84
C GLY A 215 1.81 -12.22 7.51
N ASP A 216 0.66 -11.89 6.91
CA ASP A 216 0.55 -11.24 5.61
C ASP A 216 1.32 -9.92 5.48
N ASN A 217 2.11 -9.85 4.41
CA ASN A 217 2.83 -8.67 3.94
C ASN A 217 2.35 -8.25 2.54
N LEU A 218 2.73 -7.03 2.15
CA LEU A 218 2.73 -6.59 0.74
C LEU A 218 4.17 -6.68 0.23
N PHE A 219 4.37 -7.20 -0.98
CA PHE A 219 5.67 -7.29 -1.65
C PHE A 219 5.59 -6.97 -3.14
N THR A 220 6.76 -6.82 -3.78
CA THR A 220 6.94 -6.54 -5.21
C THR A 220 8.22 -7.19 -5.74
N SER A 221 8.55 -7.01 -7.02
CA SER A 221 9.85 -7.40 -7.58
C SER A 221 10.89 -6.27 -7.49
N HIS A 222 12.16 -6.63 -7.52
CA HIS A 222 13.27 -5.67 -7.55
C HIS A 222 13.23 -4.79 -8.82
N ASP A 223 12.78 -5.36 -9.95
CA ASP A 223 12.56 -4.63 -11.20
C ASP A 223 11.46 -3.57 -11.08
N GLU A 224 10.34 -3.86 -10.41
CA GLU A 224 9.28 -2.88 -10.16
C GLU A 224 9.77 -1.76 -9.22
N LEU A 225 10.59 -2.09 -8.21
CA LEU A 225 11.22 -1.10 -7.33
C LEU A 225 12.17 -0.17 -8.08
N ILE A 226 13.07 -0.71 -8.91
CA ILE A 226 14.07 0.08 -9.65
C ILE A 226 13.41 0.95 -10.72
N ASN A 227 12.50 0.38 -11.51
CA ASN A 227 11.92 1.06 -12.66
C ASN A 227 10.77 2.01 -12.27
N HIS A 228 10.08 1.74 -11.15
CA HIS A 228 8.89 2.48 -10.73
C HIS A 228 8.86 2.83 -9.22
N PRO A 229 9.94 3.42 -8.64
CA PRO A 229 10.03 3.66 -7.19
C PRO A 229 8.92 4.57 -6.64
N GLN A 230 8.48 5.56 -7.42
CA GLN A 230 7.34 6.43 -7.05
C GLN A 230 6.00 5.68 -7.03
N ARG A 231 5.84 4.65 -7.88
CA ARG A 231 4.64 3.79 -7.89
C ARG A 231 4.59 2.90 -6.66
N VAL A 232 5.73 2.34 -6.25
CA VAL A 232 5.87 1.61 -4.98
C VAL A 232 5.48 2.50 -3.78
N ASP A 233 6.01 3.73 -3.73
CA ASP A 233 5.69 4.71 -2.68
C ASP A 233 4.17 5.02 -2.60
N LYS A 234 3.52 5.23 -3.75
CA LYS A 234 2.07 5.41 -3.89
C LYS A 234 1.29 4.17 -3.43
N MET A 235 1.74 2.99 -3.86
CA MET A 235 1.09 1.71 -3.59
C MET A 235 1.06 1.41 -2.10
N ILE A 236 2.16 1.66 -1.38
CA ILE A 236 2.25 1.49 0.07
C ILE A 236 1.28 2.46 0.78
N ARG A 237 1.32 3.77 0.45
CA ARG A 237 0.44 4.77 1.10
C ARG A 237 -1.05 4.44 0.94
N ALA A 238 -1.49 4.14 -0.29
CA ALA A 238 -2.89 3.79 -0.55
C ALA A 238 -3.31 2.48 0.14
N THR A 239 -2.43 1.48 0.19
CA THR A 239 -2.68 0.21 0.88
C THR A 239 -2.84 0.42 2.39
N LEU A 240 -1.95 1.20 3.02
CA LEU A 240 -2.02 1.48 4.47
C LEU A 240 -3.25 2.34 4.83
N LYS A 241 -3.61 3.33 4.00
CA LYS A 241 -4.89 4.07 4.13
C LYS A 241 -6.09 3.11 4.10
N GLY A 242 -6.12 2.18 3.13
CA GLY A 242 -7.18 1.19 2.99
C GLY A 242 -7.28 0.27 4.20
N TRP A 243 -6.16 -0.21 4.73
CA TRP A 243 -6.13 -1.05 5.93
C TRP A 243 -6.62 -0.34 7.19
N ASN A 244 -6.18 0.90 7.44
CA ASN A 244 -6.72 1.69 8.55
C ASN A 244 -8.25 1.84 8.43
N TYR A 245 -8.74 2.24 7.26
CA TYR A 245 -10.18 2.37 6.99
C TYR A 245 -10.95 1.07 7.21
N ALA A 246 -10.39 -0.06 6.76
CA ALA A 246 -11.05 -1.36 6.88
C ALA A 246 -11.18 -1.85 8.33
N LEU A 247 -10.21 -1.54 9.17
CA LEU A 247 -10.22 -1.89 10.60
C LEU A 247 -11.08 -0.93 11.43
N ASP A 248 -11.19 0.33 11.01
CA ASP A 248 -12.13 1.28 11.62
C ASP A 248 -13.59 1.03 11.22
N HIS A 249 -13.85 0.43 10.04
CA HIS A 249 -15.20 0.24 9.49
C HIS A 249 -15.48 -1.23 9.08
N PRO A 250 -15.29 -2.22 9.97
CA PRO A 250 -15.32 -3.64 9.60
C PRO A 250 -16.68 -4.09 9.07
N GLN A 251 -17.79 -3.62 9.66
CA GLN A 251 -19.13 -3.98 9.20
C GLN A 251 -19.42 -3.48 7.77
N GLU A 252 -18.87 -2.33 7.35
CA GLU A 252 -19.01 -1.86 5.97
C GLU A 252 -18.22 -2.76 5.00
N ILE A 253 -17.00 -3.14 5.36
CA ILE A 253 -16.19 -4.01 4.50
C ILE A 253 -16.76 -5.43 4.43
N ILE A 254 -17.43 -5.92 5.48
CA ILE A 254 -18.17 -7.19 5.42
C ILE A 254 -19.30 -7.12 4.37
N GLU A 255 -20.10 -6.05 4.35
CA GLU A 255 -21.13 -5.87 3.31
C GLU A 255 -20.52 -5.76 1.90
N LEU A 256 -19.39 -5.06 1.77
CA LEU A 256 -18.65 -4.92 0.52
C LEU A 256 -18.15 -6.28 -0.01
N ILE A 257 -17.60 -7.12 0.86
CA ILE A 257 -17.15 -8.48 0.52
C ILE A 257 -18.34 -9.31 0.07
N LEU A 258 -19.42 -9.35 0.85
CA LEU A 258 -20.66 -10.08 0.52
C LEU A 258 -21.22 -9.66 -0.85
N ALA A 259 -21.15 -8.38 -1.20
CA ALA A 259 -21.70 -7.84 -2.44
C ALA A 259 -20.81 -8.02 -3.69
N LYS A 260 -19.47 -8.01 -3.53
CA LYS A 260 -18.53 -7.93 -4.67
C LYS A 260 -17.44 -8.99 -4.73
N TYR A 261 -16.96 -9.47 -3.58
CA TYR A 261 -15.74 -10.29 -3.50
C TYR A 261 -15.98 -11.71 -2.97
N ASN A 262 -17.18 -12.06 -2.52
CA ASN A 262 -17.46 -13.34 -1.86
C ASN A 262 -17.52 -14.55 -2.83
N THR A 263 -16.40 -14.90 -3.45
CA THR A 263 -16.24 -16.05 -4.36
C THR A 263 -16.50 -17.40 -3.67
N ARG A 264 -16.24 -17.46 -2.35
CA ARG A 264 -16.43 -18.64 -1.49
C ARG A 264 -17.85 -18.80 -0.91
N GLN A 265 -18.75 -17.84 -1.13
CA GLN A 265 -20.12 -17.82 -0.56
C GLN A 265 -20.16 -17.88 0.98
N LEU A 266 -19.16 -17.29 1.65
CA LEU A 266 -19.07 -17.21 3.11
C LEU A 266 -20.27 -16.45 3.71
N PRO A 267 -20.87 -16.92 4.81
CA PRO A 267 -21.95 -16.20 5.49
C PRO A 267 -21.41 -14.99 6.27
N ARG A 268 -22.28 -14.00 6.54
CA ARG A 268 -21.92 -12.75 7.26
C ARG A 268 -21.20 -13.01 8.60
N GLU A 269 -21.66 -13.98 9.39
CA GLU A 269 -21.05 -14.29 10.69
C GLU A 269 -19.63 -14.88 10.55
N HIS A 270 -19.32 -15.57 9.45
CA HIS A 270 -17.95 -16.01 9.15
C HIS A 270 -17.04 -14.82 8.90
N LEU A 271 -17.48 -13.85 8.08
CA LEU A 271 -16.71 -12.63 7.81
C LEU A 271 -16.56 -11.73 9.06
N ARG A 272 -17.51 -11.75 9.99
CA ARG A 272 -17.39 -11.11 11.31
C ARG A 272 -16.33 -11.77 12.19
N TYR A 273 -16.30 -13.10 12.22
CA TYR A 273 -15.26 -13.85 12.91
C TYR A 273 -13.88 -13.58 12.28
N GLU A 274 -13.78 -13.61 10.94
CA GLU A 274 -12.55 -13.26 10.23
C GLU A 274 -12.07 -11.85 10.60
N ALA A 275 -12.97 -10.87 10.71
CA ALA A 275 -12.64 -9.50 11.10
C ALA A 275 -12.09 -9.42 12.54
N LYS A 276 -12.75 -10.04 13.54
CA LYS A 276 -12.26 -10.07 14.94
C LYS A 276 -10.89 -10.75 15.06
N VAL A 277 -10.63 -11.82 14.30
CA VAL A 277 -9.31 -12.46 14.30
C VAL A 277 -8.27 -11.59 13.57
N THR A 278 -8.61 -11.02 12.41
CA THR A 278 -7.71 -10.17 11.61
C THR A 278 -7.19 -8.97 12.41
N ASP A 279 -8.05 -8.25 13.13
CA ASP A 279 -7.61 -7.07 13.92
C ASP A 279 -6.61 -7.46 15.03
N ARG A 280 -6.88 -8.57 15.75
CA ARG A 280 -5.97 -9.13 16.76
C ARG A 280 -4.61 -9.55 16.18
N MET A 281 -4.58 -10.03 14.93
CA MET A 281 -3.31 -10.37 14.27
C MET A 281 -2.54 -9.13 13.79
N ILE A 282 -3.20 -8.00 13.57
CA ILE A 282 -2.57 -6.75 13.11
C ILE A 282 -2.01 -5.91 14.27
N MET A 283 -2.54 -6.07 15.50
CA MET A 283 -2.08 -5.38 16.72
C MET A 283 -2.05 -3.83 16.59
N ARG A 284 -3.03 -3.24 15.90
CA ARG A 284 -3.01 -1.82 15.51
C ARG A 284 -2.87 -0.82 16.68
N GLU A 285 -3.27 -1.20 17.88
CA GLU A 285 -3.18 -0.37 19.10
C GLU A 285 -1.78 -0.36 19.73
N LEU A 286 -0.97 -1.39 19.45
CA LEU A 286 0.36 -1.60 20.05
C LEU A 286 1.49 -1.36 19.04
N VAL A 287 1.26 -1.65 17.75
CA VAL A 287 2.28 -1.54 16.69
C VAL A 287 1.70 -0.73 15.51
N PRO A 288 2.36 0.37 15.08
CA PRO A 288 1.90 1.14 13.93
C PRO A 288 1.84 0.27 12.67
N LEU A 289 0.70 0.30 11.97
CA LEU A 289 0.49 -0.47 10.74
C LEU A 289 1.63 -0.25 9.74
N GLY A 290 2.12 -1.35 9.15
CA GLY A 290 3.22 -1.34 8.18
C GLY A 290 4.60 -1.60 8.76
N SER A 291 4.76 -1.65 10.09
CA SER A 291 6.05 -1.75 10.79
C SER A 291 6.65 -3.16 10.80
N ILE A 292 7.98 -3.22 10.70
CA ILE A 292 8.80 -4.43 10.82
C ILE A 292 9.83 -4.19 11.93
N ASP A 293 9.86 -5.05 12.96
CA ASP A 293 10.94 -5.15 13.95
C ASP A 293 12.07 -6.06 13.41
N PRO A 294 13.31 -5.55 13.23
CA PRO A 294 14.45 -6.34 12.76
C PRO A 294 14.78 -7.54 13.66
N ARG A 295 14.66 -7.41 14.99
CA ARG A 295 15.00 -8.48 15.94
C ARG A 295 14.09 -9.69 15.77
N ARG A 296 12.86 -9.45 15.31
CA ARG A 296 11.91 -10.52 14.99
C ARG A 296 12.16 -11.13 13.62
N ILE A 297 12.65 -10.36 12.64
CA ILE A 297 13.18 -10.91 11.39
C ILE A 297 14.38 -11.83 11.69
N ASP A 298 15.30 -11.43 12.58
CA ASP A 298 16.41 -12.27 12.99
C ASP A 298 15.92 -13.58 13.63
N SER A 299 14.96 -13.51 14.56
CA SER A 299 14.35 -14.70 15.18
C SER A 299 13.72 -15.65 14.15
N ILE A 300 12.98 -15.10 13.17
CA ILE A 300 12.38 -15.86 12.08
C ILE A 300 13.47 -16.50 11.19
N LEU A 301 14.52 -15.76 10.83
CA LEU A 301 15.66 -16.29 10.06
C LEU A 301 16.35 -17.44 10.77
N HIS A 302 16.62 -17.31 12.08
CA HIS A 302 17.23 -18.39 12.87
C HIS A 302 16.38 -19.66 12.84
N ALA A 303 15.05 -19.54 12.87
CA ALA A 303 14.16 -20.69 12.70
C ALA A 303 14.22 -21.30 11.28
N TYR A 304 14.29 -20.50 10.21
CA TYR A 304 14.51 -21.02 8.85
C TYR A 304 15.90 -21.71 8.69
N VAL A 305 16.95 -21.21 9.35
CA VAL A 305 18.27 -21.88 9.40
C VAL A 305 18.18 -23.20 10.16
N GLN A 306 17.52 -23.23 11.33
CA GLN A 306 17.35 -24.47 12.13
C GLN A 306 16.53 -25.55 11.40
N LEU A 307 15.59 -25.16 10.55
CA LEU A 307 14.85 -26.07 9.67
C LEU A 307 15.66 -26.56 8.45
N GLY A 308 16.89 -26.07 8.26
CA GLY A 308 17.74 -26.44 7.12
C GLY A 308 17.34 -25.80 5.79
N HIS A 309 16.43 -24.81 5.81
CA HIS A 309 15.99 -24.08 4.62
C HIS A 309 16.99 -23.00 4.19
N LEU A 310 17.85 -22.54 5.10
CA LEU A 310 18.86 -21.50 4.88
C LEU A 310 20.26 -21.97 5.29
N ALA A 311 21.27 -21.55 4.52
CA ALA A 311 22.68 -21.85 4.81
C ALA A 311 23.35 -20.86 5.77
N ASP A 312 22.87 -19.61 5.84
CA ASP A 312 23.37 -18.53 6.69
C ASP A 312 22.27 -17.46 6.89
N SER A 313 22.32 -16.69 7.98
CA SER A 313 21.35 -15.63 8.32
C SER A 313 21.65 -14.28 7.69
N HIS A 314 22.86 -14.03 7.18
CA HIS A 314 23.28 -12.72 6.66
C HIS A 314 22.69 -12.31 5.30
N MET A 315 21.76 -13.08 4.72
CA MET A 315 21.22 -12.91 3.36
C MET A 315 19.89 -12.12 3.32
N LEU A 316 19.92 -10.86 3.77
CA LEU A 316 18.76 -9.94 3.76
C LEU A 316 18.91 -8.71 2.84
N GLN A 317 20.06 -8.55 2.18
CA GLN A 317 20.36 -7.35 1.40
C GLN A 317 19.37 -7.17 0.25
N ASN A 318 18.75 -5.99 0.17
CA ASN A 318 17.72 -5.62 -0.81
C ASN A 318 16.36 -6.32 -0.66
N LEU A 319 16.13 -7.13 0.39
CA LEU A 319 14.81 -7.71 0.65
C LEU A 319 13.80 -6.68 1.15
N PHE A 320 14.19 -5.75 2.01
CA PHE A 320 13.23 -4.81 2.63
C PHE A 320 13.21 -3.45 1.93
N TYR A 321 12.02 -2.98 1.59
CA TYR A 321 11.83 -1.64 1.02
C TYR A 321 12.28 -0.55 2.00
N GLY A 322 13.01 0.44 1.48
CA GLY A 322 13.63 1.48 2.29
C GLY A 322 14.99 1.12 2.87
N LEU A 323 15.48 -0.11 2.66
CA LEU A 323 16.89 -0.50 2.86
C LEU A 323 17.52 -0.81 1.49
N SER A 324 18.61 -0.11 1.18
CA SER A 324 19.37 -0.21 -0.06
C SER A 324 20.88 -0.15 0.25
N PRO A 325 21.76 -0.61 -0.64
CA PRO A 325 23.20 -0.51 -0.42
C PRO A 325 23.58 0.98 -0.35
N ALA A 326 24.30 1.36 0.70
CA ALA A 326 24.77 2.74 0.86
C ALA A 326 25.65 3.13 -0.33
N LYS A 327 25.42 4.32 -0.89
CA LYS A 327 26.24 4.88 -1.98
C LYS A 327 27.53 5.54 -1.45
N ILE A 328 27.78 5.40 -0.14
CA ILE A 328 28.92 5.93 0.60
C ILE A 328 29.54 4.82 1.44
N ASN A 329 30.84 4.94 1.74
CA ASN A 329 31.55 3.99 2.56
C ASN A 329 31.16 4.14 4.04
N LEU A 330 30.23 3.28 4.48
CA LEU A 330 29.91 3.07 5.89
C LEU A 330 30.79 1.97 6.49
N THR A 331 31.03 2.01 7.80
CA THR A 331 31.66 0.89 8.52
C THR A 331 30.66 -0.25 8.72
N SER A 332 31.13 -1.46 9.02
CA SER A 332 30.24 -2.59 9.33
C SER A 332 29.29 -2.27 10.48
N ASP A 333 29.78 -1.59 11.53
CA ASP A 333 28.97 -1.16 12.68
C ASP A 333 27.89 -0.13 12.29
N GLU A 334 28.20 0.80 11.38
CA GLU A 334 27.23 1.76 10.86
C GLU A 334 26.18 1.12 9.95
N GLN A 335 26.58 0.13 9.13
CA GLN A 335 25.67 -0.65 8.30
C GLN A 335 24.71 -1.46 9.17
N GLN A 336 25.25 -2.17 10.17
CA GLN A 336 24.46 -2.92 11.15
C GLN A 336 23.51 -1.99 11.91
N TRP A 337 23.98 -0.80 12.33
CA TRP A 337 23.14 0.18 13.01
C TRP A 337 21.97 0.65 12.12
N LEU A 338 22.17 0.85 10.81
CA LEU A 338 21.07 1.20 9.89
C LEU A 338 20.05 0.06 9.72
N LEU A 339 20.51 -1.20 9.70
CA LEU A 339 19.62 -2.37 9.65
C LEU A 339 18.75 -2.49 10.92
N GLU A 340 19.34 -2.20 12.09
CA GLU A 340 18.64 -2.19 13.39
C GLU A 340 17.65 -1.02 13.54
N HIS A 341 17.84 0.06 12.79
CA HIS A 341 17.05 1.29 12.89
C HIS A 341 16.33 1.62 11.56
N PRO A 342 15.47 0.72 11.01
CA PRO A 342 14.96 0.80 9.63
C PRO A 342 14.06 2.03 9.33
N ARG A 343 13.63 2.77 10.36
CA ARG A 343 12.77 3.96 10.23
C ARG A 343 13.33 5.15 11.02
N ILE A 344 14.40 5.76 10.51
CA ILE A 344 14.97 6.99 11.08
C ILE A 344 14.00 8.15 10.84
N SER A 345 13.37 8.63 11.91
CA SER A 345 12.43 9.75 11.88
C SER A 345 12.95 10.96 12.65
N LEU A 346 12.91 12.12 11.99
CA LEU A 346 13.28 13.43 12.53
C LEU A 346 12.04 14.33 12.61
N VAL A 347 12.05 15.29 13.53
CA VAL A 347 10.92 16.23 13.71
C VAL A 347 11.30 17.68 13.36
N MET A 348 10.32 18.46 12.92
CA MET A 348 10.41 19.89 12.65
C MET A 348 9.06 20.59 12.95
N GLY A 349 9.05 21.91 13.16
CA GLY A 349 7.80 22.69 13.16
C GLY A 349 7.28 22.91 11.73
N ASP A 350 5.96 22.90 11.50
CA ASP A 350 5.37 23.15 10.15
C ASP A 350 5.30 24.63 9.76
N SER A 351 5.47 25.57 10.70
CA SER A 351 5.33 27.02 10.51
C SER A 351 6.47 27.74 9.78
N MET A 352 7.15 27.06 8.84
CA MET A 352 8.32 27.61 8.12
C MET A 352 8.28 27.33 6.62
N GLU A 353 7.31 27.86 5.89
CA GLU A 353 7.32 27.78 4.42
C GLU A 353 8.45 28.66 3.82
N PRO A 354 9.14 28.23 2.73
CA PRO A 354 9.06 26.95 2.02
C PRO A 354 10.11 25.93 2.52
N ILE A 355 10.66 26.15 3.73
CA ILE A 355 11.64 25.26 4.36
C ILE A 355 10.98 23.89 4.63
N VAL A 356 9.72 23.93 5.09
CA VAL A 356 8.76 22.83 5.03
C VAL A 356 7.37 23.39 4.72
N ILE A 357 6.59 22.66 3.91
CA ILE A 357 5.22 22.96 3.52
C ILE A 357 4.40 21.70 3.73
N LYS A 358 3.41 21.77 4.61
CA LYS A 358 2.46 20.69 4.90
C LYS A 358 1.35 20.73 3.84
N GLN A 359 1.24 19.67 3.05
CA GLN A 359 0.22 19.54 2.01
C GLN A 359 -1.14 19.15 2.63
N PRO A 360 -2.28 19.44 1.97
CA PRO A 360 -3.61 19.08 2.48
C PRO A 360 -3.83 17.58 2.72
N ASN A 361 -3.04 16.72 2.06
CA ASN A 361 -3.06 15.27 2.22
C ASN A 361 -2.12 14.76 3.35
N GLY A 362 -1.55 15.65 4.15
CA GLY A 362 -0.63 15.33 5.24
C GLY A 362 0.83 15.05 4.82
N SER A 363 1.16 15.08 3.52
CA SER A 363 2.56 14.97 3.09
C SER A 363 3.33 16.27 3.34
N VAL A 364 4.66 16.17 3.35
CA VAL A 364 5.55 17.33 3.54
C VAL A 364 6.47 17.48 2.34
N VAL A 365 6.55 18.71 1.82
CA VAL A 365 7.45 19.11 0.73
C VAL A 365 8.22 20.36 1.15
N GLY A 366 9.31 20.71 0.49
CA GLY A 366 10.11 21.88 0.82
C GLY A 366 11.60 21.59 0.82
N ILE A 367 12.38 22.61 1.20
CA ILE A 367 13.85 22.55 1.19
C ILE A 367 14.39 21.40 2.05
N ILE A 368 13.80 21.16 3.23
CA ILE A 368 14.29 20.13 4.18
C ILE A 368 13.91 18.71 3.75
N PRO A 369 12.65 18.42 3.34
CA PRO A 369 12.33 17.16 2.67
C PRO A 369 13.28 16.81 1.52
N ASP A 370 13.64 17.77 0.66
CA ASP A 370 14.57 17.52 -0.46
C ASP A 370 16.01 17.20 -0.01
N PHE A 371 16.50 17.86 1.05
CA PHE A 371 17.78 17.49 1.66
C PHE A 371 17.73 16.10 2.31
N LEU A 372 16.66 15.77 3.05
CA LEU A 372 16.52 14.47 3.70
C LEU A 372 16.37 13.32 2.69
N ASN A 373 15.64 13.53 1.59
CA ASN A 373 15.57 12.59 0.47
C ASN A 373 16.96 12.31 -0.11
N TYR A 374 17.74 13.36 -0.39
CA TYR A 374 19.10 13.20 -0.92
C TYR A 374 20.07 12.53 0.07
N LEU A 375 20.03 12.89 1.36
CA LEU A 375 20.89 12.24 2.35
C LEU A 375 20.50 10.77 2.53
N GLY A 376 19.19 10.47 2.51
CA GLY A 376 18.67 9.11 2.53
C GLY A 376 19.15 8.25 1.36
N ASP A 377 19.11 8.81 0.14
CA ASP A 377 19.64 8.19 -1.07
C ASP A 377 21.13 7.82 -0.97
N MET A 378 21.91 8.56 -0.17
CA MET A 378 23.35 8.35 -0.02
C MET A 378 23.67 7.31 1.05
N ILE A 379 22.96 7.31 2.18
CA ILE A 379 23.11 6.29 3.24
C ILE A 379 22.46 4.95 2.88
N GLY A 380 21.62 4.92 1.84
CA GLY A 380 20.87 3.73 1.43
C GLY A 380 19.57 3.52 2.22
N GLN A 381 19.05 4.55 2.89
CA GLN A 381 17.88 4.42 3.75
C GLN A 381 17.03 5.70 3.80
N LYS A 382 15.70 5.57 3.73
CA LYS A 382 14.77 6.71 3.74
C LYS A 382 14.76 7.41 5.11
N LEU A 383 15.03 8.72 5.12
CA LEU A 383 14.89 9.59 6.29
C LEU A 383 13.47 10.19 6.31
N TYR A 384 12.76 9.98 7.42
CA TYR A 384 11.38 10.44 7.59
C TYR A 384 11.34 11.79 8.31
N LEU A 385 10.40 12.67 7.91
CA LEU A 385 10.16 13.96 8.55
C LEU A 385 8.73 14.02 9.12
N THR A 386 8.62 14.23 10.42
CA THR A 386 7.35 14.51 11.12
C THR A 386 7.22 16.02 11.37
N THR A 387 6.03 16.58 11.23
CA THR A 387 5.77 18.02 11.44
C THR A 387 4.69 18.31 12.48
N GLN A 388 4.75 19.50 13.09
CA GLN A 388 3.81 19.93 14.15
C GLN A 388 3.76 21.45 14.32
N GLU A 389 2.67 21.96 14.92
CA GLU A 389 2.24 23.37 14.87
C GLU A 389 3.08 24.38 15.68
N ASP A 390 4.04 23.95 16.50
CA ASP A 390 4.89 24.86 17.28
C ASP A 390 6.35 24.37 17.48
N LEU A 391 7.29 25.29 17.22
CA LEU A 391 8.73 25.15 17.40
C LEU A 391 9.18 25.08 18.87
N LYS A 392 8.48 25.72 19.82
CA LYS A 392 8.80 25.61 21.26
C LYS A 392 8.44 24.21 21.80
N SER A 393 7.30 23.66 21.38
CA SER A 393 6.88 22.31 21.71
C SER A 393 7.82 21.22 21.15
N THR A 394 8.55 21.49 20.06
CA THR A 394 9.45 20.52 19.42
C THR A 394 10.55 20.02 20.35
N HIS A 395 11.18 20.90 21.13
CA HIS A 395 12.20 20.48 22.10
C HIS A 395 11.62 19.61 23.22
N GLN A 396 10.41 19.93 23.70
CA GLN A 396 9.75 19.17 24.77
C GLN A 396 9.25 17.80 24.31
N ARG A 397 8.81 17.68 23.04
CA ARG A 397 8.22 16.45 22.52
C ARG A 397 9.25 15.45 21.99
N VAL A 398 10.44 15.89 21.57
CA VAL A 398 11.54 14.96 21.21
C VAL A 398 11.91 14.05 22.39
N HIS A 399 11.74 14.48 23.64
CA HIS A 399 11.93 13.61 24.81
C HIS A 399 10.71 12.75 25.19
N LYS A 400 9.52 13.02 24.62
CA LYS A 400 8.29 12.23 24.85
C LYS A 400 8.00 11.18 23.79
N GLU A 401 8.56 11.33 22.58
CA GLU A 401 8.27 10.43 21.45
C GLU A 401 9.51 9.74 20.89
N ASN A 402 9.30 8.62 20.21
CA ASN A 402 10.32 7.71 19.68
C ASN A 402 11.02 8.25 18.40
N GLN A 403 11.31 9.56 18.39
CA GLN A 403 11.99 10.29 17.32
C GLN A 403 13.51 10.28 17.55
N TYR A 404 14.30 10.33 16.46
CA TYR A 404 15.76 10.26 16.52
C TYR A 404 16.42 11.61 16.79
N GLY A 405 15.74 12.70 16.43
CA GLY A 405 16.28 14.05 16.52
C GLY A 405 15.42 15.11 15.85
N ILE A 406 15.97 16.31 15.74
CA ILE A 406 15.39 17.48 15.07
C ILE A 406 16.07 17.70 13.71
N ALA A 407 15.27 17.88 12.66
CA ALA A 407 15.78 18.03 11.29
C ALA A 407 16.50 19.38 11.08
N VAL A 408 16.03 20.44 11.75
CA VAL A 408 16.56 21.81 11.64
C VAL A 408 16.89 22.35 13.03
N THR A 409 18.16 22.69 13.24
CA THR A 409 18.60 23.45 14.41
C THR A 409 19.72 24.43 14.10
N LEU A 410 19.71 25.54 14.82
CA LEU A 410 20.81 26.48 14.94
C LEU A 410 21.72 26.08 16.12
N ASP A 411 22.96 26.56 16.12
CA ASP A 411 23.89 26.37 17.23
C ASP A 411 23.50 27.24 18.44
N SER A 412 23.42 26.62 19.63
CA SER A 412 23.30 27.33 20.90
C SER A 412 23.77 26.47 22.09
N PRO A 413 24.23 27.08 23.20
CA PRO A 413 24.66 26.34 24.41
C PRO A 413 23.55 25.53 25.09
N GLU A 414 22.28 25.86 24.85
CA GLU A 414 21.15 25.07 25.31
C GLU A 414 20.99 23.82 24.45
N ARG A 415 20.97 23.95 23.12
CA ARG A 415 20.72 22.83 22.21
C ARG A 415 21.90 21.85 22.15
N ARG A 416 23.15 22.32 22.27
CA ARG A 416 24.33 21.46 22.41
C ARG A 416 24.37 20.63 23.70
N ARG A 417 23.57 20.96 24.71
CA ARG A 417 23.39 20.10 25.91
C ARG A 417 22.34 18.99 25.70
N ALA A 418 21.42 19.16 24.74
CA ALA A 418 20.34 18.22 24.47
C ALA A 418 20.60 17.30 23.26
N PHE A 419 21.43 17.73 22.31
CA PHE A 419 21.65 17.03 21.03
C PHE A 419 23.13 17.00 20.62
N LEU A 420 23.50 15.90 19.97
CA LEU A 420 24.70 15.80 19.15
C LEU A 420 24.40 16.40 17.76
N PHE A 421 25.29 17.23 17.25
CA PHE A 421 25.07 17.97 16.00
C PHE A 421 25.78 17.28 14.84
N THR A 422 25.14 17.27 13.67
CA THR A 422 25.82 16.96 12.41
C THR A 422 26.77 18.09 11.99
N GLU A 423 27.49 17.90 10.90
CA GLU A 423 28.01 19.01 10.09
C GLU A 423 26.85 19.83 9.49
N PRO A 424 27.07 21.11 9.13
CA PRO A 424 26.02 21.94 8.57
C PRO A 424 25.76 21.59 7.09
N TYR A 425 24.52 21.23 6.76
CA TYR A 425 24.14 20.81 5.41
C TYR A 425 23.63 21.97 4.53
N TYR A 426 23.21 23.07 5.16
CA TYR A 426 22.77 24.32 4.53
C TYR A 426 23.16 25.53 5.41
N GLN A 427 23.22 26.74 4.84
CA GLN A 427 23.49 27.99 5.54
C GLN A 427 22.57 29.10 5.00
N THR A 428 22.00 29.92 5.88
CA THR A 428 21.13 31.05 5.51
C THR A 428 21.70 32.37 6.06
N PRO A 429 21.68 33.48 5.31
CA PRO A 429 21.85 34.81 5.89
C PRO A 429 20.60 35.21 6.68
N LEU A 430 20.70 36.32 7.42
CA LEU A 430 19.54 37.17 7.72
C LEU A 430 19.40 38.21 6.61
N ILE A 431 18.16 38.62 6.34
CA ILE A 431 17.83 39.64 5.35
C ILE A 431 16.98 40.71 6.03
N VAL A 432 17.34 41.97 5.77
CA VAL A 432 16.55 43.13 6.20
C VAL A 432 15.57 43.47 5.09
N PHE A 433 14.28 43.56 5.42
CA PHE A 433 13.24 43.98 4.49
C PHE A 433 12.64 45.32 4.92
N VAL A 434 12.27 46.13 3.93
CA VAL A 434 11.78 47.51 4.09
C VAL A 434 10.61 47.75 3.13
N GLN A 435 9.87 48.84 3.34
CA GLN A 435 8.96 49.33 2.31
C GLN A 435 9.74 49.90 1.11
N LYS A 436 9.20 49.78 -0.10
CA LYS A 436 9.90 50.16 -1.34
C LYS A 436 10.33 51.63 -1.41
N ASP A 437 9.58 52.53 -0.78
CA ASP A 437 9.88 53.96 -0.63
C ASP A 437 10.94 54.26 0.44
N GLN A 438 11.25 53.31 1.33
CA GLN A 438 12.27 53.45 2.37
C GLN A 438 13.65 52.94 1.94
N ILE A 439 13.81 52.41 0.73
CA ILE A 439 15.08 51.82 0.26
C ILE A 439 16.24 52.81 0.20
N GLU A 440 15.96 54.07 -0.14
CA GLU A 440 16.95 55.16 -0.15
C GLU A 440 17.32 55.61 1.28
N ASN A 441 16.44 55.36 2.26
CA ASN A 441 16.64 55.72 3.66
C ASN A 441 17.25 54.58 4.50
N ILE A 442 17.16 53.33 4.03
CA ILE A 442 17.58 52.10 4.73
C ILE A 442 18.15 51.14 3.68
N SER A 443 19.43 51.32 3.37
CA SER A 443 20.17 50.53 2.36
C SER A 443 21.33 49.72 2.97
N SER A 444 21.76 50.09 4.17
CA SER A 444 22.90 49.53 4.90
C SER A 444 22.56 49.24 6.37
N LYS A 445 23.48 48.56 7.07
CA LYS A 445 23.33 48.25 8.50
C LYS A 445 23.29 49.51 9.35
N GLU A 446 24.07 50.51 8.96
CA GLU A 446 24.26 51.78 9.66
C GLU A 446 22.96 52.62 9.67
N ASP A 447 22.16 52.50 8.59
CA ASP A 447 20.89 53.21 8.41
C ASP A 447 19.77 52.75 9.35
N LEU A 448 19.93 51.60 10.03
CA LEU A 448 18.98 51.12 11.04
C LEU A 448 19.00 51.97 12.33
N LYS A 449 20.00 52.85 12.50
CA LYS A 449 20.12 53.68 13.70
C LYS A 449 18.98 54.70 13.78
N GLY A 450 18.25 54.68 14.89
CA GLY A 450 17.07 55.52 15.12
C GLY A 450 15.77 54.95 14.53
N LYS A 451 15.82 53.80 13.86
CA LYS A 451 14.66 53.14 13.24
C LYS A 451 13.98 52.14 14.20
N LYS A 452 12.69 51.89 13.99
CA LYS A 452 11.95 50.77 14.58
C LYS A 452 12.14 49.53 13.72
N VAL A 453 12.66 48.47 14.33
CA VAL A 453 12.96 47.21 13.62
C VAL A 453 12.25 46.06 14.31
N ALA A 454 11.38 45.34 13.59
CA ALA A 454 10.68 44.18 14.16
C ALA A 454 11.47 42.87 14.01
N ILE A 455 11.43 42.05 15.06
CA ILE A 455 11.94 40.68 15.12
C ILE A 455 10.93 39.75 15.79
N VAL A 456 10.91 38.48 15.38
CA VAL A 456 10.06 37.45 16.01
C VAL A 456 10.66 37.06 17.37
N ARG A 457 9.83 37.03 18.41
CA ARG A 457 10.24 36.72 19.79
C ARG A 457 10.80 35.30 19.91
N GLY A 458 12.01 35.16 20.45
CA GLY A 458 12.64 33.86 20.68
C GLY A 458 13.39 33.30 19.46
N HIS A 459 13.80 34.16 18.52
CA HIS A 459 14.80 33.85 17.49
C HIS A 459 16.17 34.42 17.88
N PRO A 460 17.09 33.61 18.44
CA PRO A 460 18.37 34.14 18.95
C PRO A 460 19.26 34.77 17.89
N SER A 461 19.15 34.37 16.61
CA SER A 461 19.94 34.96 15.52
C SER A 461 19.58 36.43 15.28
N THR A 462 18.29 36.76 15.22
CA THR A 462 17.79 38.11 14.96
C THR A 462 17.94 39.00 16.19
N GLU A 463 17.69 38.45 17.38
CA GLU A 463 17.94 39.12 18.66
C GLU A 463 19.43 39.49 18.81
N HIS A 464 20.34 38.52 18.63
CA HIS A 464 21.79 38.77 18.70
C HIS A 464 22.29 39.72 17.59
N TYR A 465 21.66 39.74 16.41
CA TYR A 465 22.03 40.67 15.35
C TYR A 465 21.71 42.12 15.73
N LEU A 466 20.54 42.39 16.33
CA LEU A 466 20.12 43.74 16.71
C LEU A 466 20.63 44.20 18.09
N GLN A 467 20.80 43.31 19.06
CA GLN A 467 21.31 43.66 20.41
C GLN A 467 22.73 44.24 20.39
N ASN A 468 23.50 43.97 19.34
CA ASN A 468 24.84 44.54 19.12
C ASN A 468 24.82 45.88 18.34
N MET A 469 23.67 46.53 18.18
CA MET A 469 23.53 47.81 17.48
C MET A 469 23.03 48.93 18.41
N GLU A 470 23.79 50.01 18.53
CA GLU A 470 23.39 51.16 19.33
C GLU A 470 22.35 52.04 18.61
N GLY A 471 21.22 52.28 19.26
CA GLY A 471 20.19 53.22 18.81
C GLY A 471 19.08 52.63 17.93
N VAL A 472 19.01 51.30 17.78
CA VAL A 472 17.88 50.62 17.11
C VAL A 472 16.74 50.41 18.10
N SER A 473 15.50 50.74 17.73
CA SER A 473 14.31 50.46 18.55
C SER A 473 13.71 49.11 18.16
N ILE A 474 13.97 48.08 18.98
CA ILE A 474 13.51 46.71 18.69
C ILE A 474 12.01 46.57 19.04
N VAL A 475 11.23 46.07 18.08
CA VAL A 475 9.82 45.67 18.25
C VAL A 475 9.74 44.15 18.20
N TYR A 476 9.01 43.53 19.13
CA TYR A 476 8.84 42.08 19.18
C TYR A 476 7.48 41.68 18.62
N THR A 477 7.47 40.75 17.67
CA THR A 477 6.26 40.12 17.11
C THR A 477 6.17 38.66 17.53
N ASP A 478 4.98 38.09 17.50
CA ASP A 478 4.76 36.69 17.87
C ASP A 478 4.84 35.74 16.65
N SER A 479 4.74 36.26 15.41
CA SER A 479 4.94 35.49 14.17
C SER A 479 5.64 36.27 13.03
N ALA A 480 6.01 35.54 11.96
CA ALA A 480 6.58 36.11 10.74
C ALA A 480 5.53 36.86 9.90
N GLU A 481 4.30 36.35 9.90
CA GLU A 481 3.14 36.95 9.26
C GLU A 481 2.79 38.29 9.91
N GLU A 482 2.82 38.36 11.25
CA GLU A 482 2.64 39.60 11.98
C GLU A 482 3.76 40.59 11.67
N GLN A 483 5.01 40.13 11.63
CA GLN A 483 6.17 40.97 11.29
C GLN A 483 6.02 41.60 9.88
N LEU A 484 5.67 40.81 8.88
CA LEU A 484 5.41 41.28 7.53
C LEU A 484 4.22 42.25 7.48
N ARG A 485 3.15 41.97 8.24
CA ARG A 485 1.98 42.86 8.37
C ARG A 485 2.37 44.22 8.96
N GLN A 486 3.11 44.25 10.06
CA GLN A 486 3.54 45.50 10.70
C GLN A 486 4.40 46.36 9.76
N LEU A 487 5.29 45.74 8.97
CA LEU A 487 6.04 46.45 7.94
C LEU A 487 5.15 46.96 6.81
N GLN A 488 4.18 46.16 6.34
CA GLN A 488 3.27 46.56 5.27
C GLN A 488 2.48 47.83 5.62
N TYR A 489 2.05 47.98 6.87
CA TYR A 489 1.32 49.16 7.36
C TYR A 489 2.20 50.30 7.85
N GLY A 490 3.53 50.16 7.85
CA GLY A 490 4.46 51.17 8.36
C GLY A 490 4.43 51.34 9.89
N GLU A 491 3.98 50.31 10.62
CA GLU A 491 4.05 50.28 12.09
C GLU A 491 5.52 50.22 12.57
N VAL A 492 6.39 49.66 11.72
CA VAL A 492 7.86 49.59 11.85
C VAL A 492 8.54 50.01 10.54
N ASP A 493 9.78 50.52 10.63
CA ASP A 493 10.55 51.00 9.48
C ASP A 493 11.21 49.86 8.68
N ALA A 494 11.61 48.79 9.38
CA ALA A 494 12.27 47.62 8.80
C ALA A 494 11.98 46.35 9.61
N ILE A 495 12.27 45.19 9.03
CA ILE A 495 12.19 43.89 9.71
C ILE A 495 13.43 43.04 9.42
N VAL A 496 13.79 42.14 10.34
CA VAL A 496 14.88 41.18 10.13
C VAL A 496 14.33 39.76 10.12
N GLY A 497 14.39 39.13 8.94
CA GLY A 497 13.95 37.75 8.71
C GLY A 497 15.07 36.88 8.16
N TYR A 498 14.75 35.63 7.86
CA TYR A 498 15.62 34.74 7.07
C TYR A 498 15.19 34.74 5.60
N THR A 499 15.95 34.03 4.78
CA THR A 499 15.71 33.83 3.34
C THR A 499 14.27 33.45 2.96
N ASN A 500 13.53 32.76 3.83
CA ASN A 500 12.15 32.34 3.56
C ASN A 500 11.14 33.50 3.53
N TYR A 501 11.45 34.66 4.11
CA TYR A 501 10.59 35.84 4.07
C TYR A 501 10.33 36.34 2.64
N HIS A 502 11.29 36.13 1.73
CA HIS A 502 11.10 36.44 0.32
C HIS A 502 9.95 35.62 -0.30
N TYR A 503 9.90 34.32 -0.02
CA TYR A 503 8.80 33.45 -0.43
C TYR A 503 7.46 33.86 0.21
N LEU A 504 7.46 34.28 1.48
CA LEU A 504 6.25 34.77 2.15
C LEU A 504 5.76 36.11 1.55
N ILE A 505 6.67 36.99 1.11
CA ILE A 505 6.34 38.24 0.40
C ILE A 505 5.69 37.95 -0.94
N GLU A 506 6.26 37.03 -1.73
CA GLU A 506 5.69 36.59 -3.02
C GLU A 506 4.34 35.88 -2.84
N LYS A 507 4.26 34.90 -1.94
CA LYS A 507 3.05 34.10 -1.68
C LYS A 507 1.86 34.96 -1.25
N ASN A 508 2.10 35.97 -0.40
CA ASN A 508 1.07 36.85 0.13
C ASN A 508 0.89 38.14 -0.70
N LEU A 509 1.56 38.26 -1.86
CA LEU A 509 1.44 39.38 -2.79
C LEU A 509 1.75 40.76 -2.16
N TYR A 510 2.74 40.84 -1.27
CA TYR A 510 3.18 42.10 -0.67
C TYR A 510 4.02 42.94 -1.66
N THR A 511 3.34 43.66 -2.55
CA THR A 511 3.97 44.42 -3.65
C THR A 511 4.79 45.64 -3.22
N ASN A 512 4.61 46.11 -1.99
CA ASN A 512 5.32 47.27 -1.42
C ASN A 512 6.52 46.90 -0.55
N LEU A 513 6.85 45.62 -0.37
CA LEU A 513 7.94 45.16 0.48
C LEU A 513 9.11 44.61 -0.36
N ILE A 514 10.33 45.02 -0.05
CA ILE A 514 11.54 44.57 -0.75
C ILE A 514 12.70 44.26 0.23
N PRO A 515 13.62 43.35 -0.12
CA PRO A 515 14.86 43.19 0.62
C PRO A 515 15.75 44.44 0.42
N ALA A 516 16.21 45.04 1.51
CA ALA A 516 17.19 46.13 1.48
C ALA A 516 18.61 45.57 1.31
N PHE A 517 19.03 44.72 2.24
CA PHE A 517 20.34 44.08 2.22
C PHE A 517 20.35 42.74 2.97
N SER A 518 21.33 41.91 2.64
CA SER A 518 21.65 40.66 3.33
C SER A 518 22.76 40.90 4.35
N THR A 519 22.69 40.24 5.51
CA THR A 519 23.80 40.26 6.48
C THR A 519 24.97 39.43 5.98
N GLU A 520 26.20 39.90 6.21
CA GLU A 520 27.43 39.15 5.92
C GLU A 520 27.51 37.81 6.68
N LYS A 521 26.95 37.77 7.89
CA LYS A 521 26.98 36.59 8.77
C LYS A 521 26.01 35.53 8.25
N GLN A 522 26.57 34.43 7.77
CA GLN A 522 25.82 33.20 7.45
C GLN A 522 25.54 32.41 8.73
N PHE A 523 24.32 31.87 8.84
CA PHE A 523 23.89 31.02 9.95
C PHE A 523 23.80 29.57 9.46
N PRO A 524 24.68 28.67 9.94
CA PRO A 524 24.66 27.27 9.55
C PRO A 524 23.47 26.53 10.17
N ILE A 525 22.84 25.67 9.38
CA ILE A 525 21.74 24.80 9.78
C ILE A 525 22.26 23.37 9.94
N TYR A 526 22.00 22.81 11.12
CA TYR A 526 22.43 21.48 11.55
C TYR A 526 21.21 20.57 11.76
N MET A 527 21.43 19.25 11.74
CA MET A 527 20.53 18.28 12.37
C MET A 527 20.99 18.04 13.81
N GLY A 528 20.04 17.91 14.74
CA GLY A 528 20.32 17.60 16.15
C GLY A 528 19.83 16.20 16.48
N VAL A 529 20.75 15.27 16.72
CA VAL A 529 20.47 13.86 17.02
C VAL A 529 20.54 13.62 18.54
N LYS A 530 19.64 12.79 19.11
CA LYS A 530 19.72 12.46 20.55
C LYS A 530 21.05 11.73 20.86
N PRO A 531 21.68 11.95 22.03
CA PRO A 531 22.92 11.26 22.41
C PRO A 531 22.86 9.73 22.31
N GLN A 532 21.71 9.11 22.58
CA GLN A 532 21.49 7.66 22.45
C GLN A 532 21.63 7.11 21.01
N TYR A 533 21.52 7.97 19.99
CA TYR A 533 21.66 7.61 18.58
C TYR A 533 22.96 8.18 17.97
N ALA A 534 24.03 8.29 18.76
CA ALA A 534 25.32 8.84 18.33
C ALA A 534 25.86 8.29 16.97
N PRO A 535 25.73 6.99 16.62
CA PRO A 535 26.18 6.49 15.32
C PRO A 535 25.55 7.20 14.11
N LEU A 536 24.29 7.63 14.23
CA LEU A 536 23.58 8.36 13.16
C LEU A 536 24.28 9.66 12.78
N VAL A 537 24.98 10.32 13.71
CA VAL A 537 25.72 11.55 13.41
C VAL A 537 26.88 11.26 12.45
N GLY A 538 27.62 10.18 12.66
CA GLY A 538 28.71 9.76 11.75
C GLY A 538 28.18 9.43 10.35
N ILE A 539 27.09 8.66 10.29
CA ILE A 539 26.42 8.26 9.05
C ILE A 539 25.91 9.48 8.27
N LEU A 540 25.18 10.39 8.93
CA LEU A 540 24.68 11.62 8.31
C LEU A 540 25.83 12.52 7.85
N ASN A 541 26.91 12.66 8.63
CA ASN A 541 28.06 13.46 8.24
C ASN A 541 28.75 12.93 6.97
N LYS A 542 28.86 11.60 6.81
CA LYS A 542 29.37 10.97 5.58
C LYS A 542 28.48 11.27 4.38
N ALA A 543 27.16 11.28 4.54
CA ALA A 543 26.23 11.69 3.49
C ALA A 543 26.32 13.19 3.17
N ILE A 544 26.38 14.06 4.19
CA ILE A 544 26.52 15.51 4.04
C ILE A 544 27.83 15.88 3.33
N ALA A 545 28.90 15.10 3.51
CA ALA A 545 30.17 15.30 2.80
C ALA A 545 30.05 15.14 1.27
N THR A 546 29.05 14.40 0.78
CA THR A 546 28.80 14.24 -0.68
C THR A 546 27.99 15.40 -1.30
N LEU A 547 27.38 16.24 -0.46
CA LEU A 547 26.47 17.31 -0.85
C LEU A 547 27.24 18.53 -1.42
N SER A 548 27.52 18.53 -2.71
CA SER A 548 28.27 19.61 -3.39
C SER A 548 27.56 20.97 -3.34
N SER A 549 28.31 22.07 -3.41
CA SER A 549 27.75 23.45 -3.41
C SER A 549 26.74 23.68 -4.54
N GLN A 550 26.96 23.08 -5.72
CA GLN A 550 25.99 23.12 -6.83
C GLN A 550 24.71 22.34 -6.51
N LYS A 551 24.82 21.18 -5.85
CA LYS A 551 23.67 20.37 -5.42
C LYS A 551 22.86 21.09 -4.33
N ARG A 552 23.53 21.71 -3.33
CA ARG A 552 22.90 22.59 -2.33
C ARG A 552 22.13 23.70 -3.03
N SER A 553 22.80 24.47 -3.87
CA SER A 553 22.20 25.59 -4.60
C SER A 553 20.98 25.15 -5.42
N LYS A 554 21.04 23.99 -6.11
CA LYS A 554 19.92 23.44 -6.88
C LYS A 554 18.70 23.09 -6.02
N ILE A 555 18.90 22.51 -4.83
CA ILE A 555 17.79 22.23 -3.88
C ILE A 555 17.15 23.54 -3.40
N ILE A 556 17.97 24.51 -2.99
CA ILE A 556 17.50 25.80 -2.43
C ILE A 556 16.74 26.63 -3.47
N SER A 557 17.31 26.78 -4.67
CA SER A 557 16.73 27.55 -5.79
C SER A 557 15.50 26.91 -6.43
N HIS A 558 15.23 25.63 -6.18
CA HIS A 558 13.96 25.01 -6.56
C HIS A 558 12.78 25.68 -5.83
N TRP A 559 12.98 26.04 -4.56
CA TRP A 559 11.97 26.62 -3.68
C TRP A 559 12.01 28.15 -3.59
N LEU A 560 13.18 28.76 -3.85
CA LEU A 560 13.41 30.20 -3.72
C LEU A 560 13.82 30.78 -5.08
N LYS A 561 12.83 31.25 -5.85
CA LYS A 561 12.96 31.60 -7.29
C LYS A 561 13.92 32.73 -7.65
N HIS A 562 14.41 33.50 -6.68
CA HIS A 562 15.18 34.73 -6.92
C HIS A 562 16.53 34.81 -6.21
N HIS A 563 17.15 33.67 -5.87
CA HIS A 563 18.54 33.67 -5.38
C HIS A 563 19.58 33.95 -6.47
N LYS A 564 19.72 35.23 -6.84
CA LYS A 564 20.98 35.76 -7.38
C LYS A 564 22.04 35.70 -6.28
N HIS A 565 22.68 34.55 -6.09
CA HIS A 565 24.12 34.60 -5.83
C HIS A 565 24.77 35.22 -7.07
N PRO A 566 25.78 36.11 -6.93
CA PRO A 566 26.54 36.61 -8.07
C PRO A 566 27.39 35.46 -8.65
N GLN A 567 26.77 34.65 -9.51
CA GLN A 567 27.48 33.66 -10.31
C GLN A 567 28.29 34.40 -11.39
N GLN A 568 29.61 34.32 -11.31
CA GLN A 568 30.48 34.65 -12.42
C GLN A 568 30.23 33.65 -13.56
N VAL A 569 29.36 34.00 -14.51
CA VAL A 569 29.16 33.23 -15.74
C VAL A 569 30.32 33.51 -16.69
N GLN A 570 31.49 32.91 -16.43
CA GLN A 570 32.54 32.80 -17.43
C GLN A 570 32.13 31.73 -18.46
N ASN A 571 31.46 32.16 -19.52
CA ASN A 571 31.17 31.36 -20.70
C ASN A 571 31.40 32.23 -21.95
N ASN A 572 32.68 32.44 -22.31
CA ASN A 572 33.05 33.28 -23.46
C ASN A 572 32.30 32.88 -24.73
N LEU A 573 31.84 33.88 -25.49
CA LEU A 573 31.27 33.69 -26.82
C LEU A 573 32.38 33.20 -27.80
N PRO A 574 32.13 32.25 -28.72
CA PRO A 574 33.10 31.87 -29.76
C PRO A 574 33.18 32.97 -30.83
N LEU A 575 34.02 33.96 -30.56
CA LEU A 575 34.36 35.04 -31.48
C LEU A 575 35.53 34.62 -32.39
N SER A 576 35.60 35.16 -33.59
CA SER A 576 36.83 35.14 -34.40
C SER A 576 37.83 36.19 -33.90
N ASP A 577 39.11 36.05 -34.27
CA ASP A 577 40.13 37.04 -33.92
C ASP A 577 39.78 38.45 -34.46
N GLU A 578 39.12 38.52 -35.61
CA GLU A 578 38.63 39.76 -36.23
C GLU A 578 37.47 40.39 -35.45
N GLU A 579 36.48 39.59 -35.04
CA GLU A 579 35.37 40.04 -34.18
C GLU A 579 35.87 40.49 -32.80
N GLN A 580 36.80 39.75 -32.20
CA GLN A 580 37.39 40.09 -30.91
C GLN A 580 38.24 41.37 -31.00
N HIS A 581 38.98 41.56 -32.09
CA HIS A 581 39.70 42.81 -32.34
C HIS A 581 38.74 43.99 -32.52
N TYR A 582 37.65 43.81 -33.28
CA TYR A 582 36.61 44.82 -33.45
C TYR A 582 35.97 45.23 -32.11
N LEU A 583 35.56 44.26 -31.28
CA LEU A 583 34.99 44.54 -29.95
C LEU A 583 35.98 45.23 -29.00
N SER A 584 37.29 45.00 -29.14
CA SER A 584 38.31 45.67 -28.31
C SER A 584 38.37 47.20 -28.50
N GLY A 585 37.76 47.73 -29.57
CA GLY A 585 37.56 49.17 -29.78
C GLY A 585 36.42 49.78 -28.95
N PHE A 586 35.53 48.97 -28.38
CA PHE A 586 34.38 49.44 -27.59
C PHE A 586 34.74 49.52 -26.11
N LYS A 587 34.37 50.62 -25.45
CA LYS A 587 34.39 50.74 -23.97
C LYS A 587 33.08 50.28 -23.34
N SER A 588 32.00 50.46 -24.10
CA SER A 588 30.60 50.18 -23.81
C SER A 588 29.88 50.05 -25.14
N ILE A 589 28.71 49.41 -25.15
CA ILE A 589 27.80 49.41 -26.30
C ILE A 589 26.71 50.44 -26.01
N ARG A 590 26.57 51.47 -26.86
CA ARG A 590 25.55 52.50 -26.69
C ARG A 590 24.24 52.04 -27.30
N VAL A 591 23.20 51.90 -26.48
CA VAL A 591 21.88 51.41 -26.88
C VAL A 591 20.90 52.58 -26.94
N CYS A 592 20.28 52.81 -28.09
CA CYS A 592 19.10 53.67 -28.17
C CYS A 592 17.89 52.94 -27.58
N ALA A 593 17.26 53.54 -26.57
CA ALA A 593 16.10 52.98 -25.87
C ALA A 593 15.07 54.05 -25.50
N GLN A 594 13.80 53.67 -25.58
CA GLN A 594 12.67 54.58 -25.42
C GLN A 594 12.34 54.89 -23.95
N ILE A 595 11.91 56.13 -23.68
CA ILE A 595 11.58 56.63 -22.34
C ILE A 595 10.18 56.25 -21.84
N ASP A 596 9.34 55.58 -22.63
CA ASP A 596 7.94 55.28 -22.27
C ASP A 596 7.39 53.95 -22.82
N SER A 597 8.24 52.96 -23.14
CA SER A 597 7.86 51.70 -23.81
C SER A 597 7.74 50.47 -22.87
N MET A 598 7.22 50.67 -21.65
CA MET A 598 7.01 49.57 -20.71
C MET A 598 5.94 48.57 -21.20
N PRO A 599 6.12 47.25 -21.01
CA PRO A 599 7.18 46.58 -20.23
C PRO A 599 8.43 46.20 -21.03
N TYR A 600 8.58 46.65 -22.28
CA TYR A 600 9.71 46.27 -23.14
C TYR A 600 10.98 47.04 -22.79
N GLU A 601 10.91 48.37 -22.78
CA GLU A 601 12.02 49.22 -22.37
C GLU A 601 11.57 50.53 -21.69
N LEU A 602 12.38 50.99 -20.74
CA LEU A 602 12.25 52.27 -20.06
C LEU A 602 13.64 52.77 -19.67
N VAL A 603 13.91 54.05 -19.91
CA VAL A 603 15.03 54.78 -19.31
C VAL A 603 14.46 55.77 -18.31
N ASP A 604 14.90 55.71 -17.05
CA ASP A 604 14.46 56.66 -16.02
C ASP A 604 15.25 57.98 -16.04
N ASP A 605 14.80 58.97 -15.27
CA ASP A 605 15.47 60.28 -15.15
C ASP A 605 16.89 60.20 -14.53
N SER A 606 17.26 59.06 -13.95
CA SER A 606 18.60 58.78 -13.41
C SER A 606 19.52 58.08 -14.41
N GLY A 607 19.01 57.71 -15.59
CA GLY A 607 19.74 56.99 -16.64
C GLY A 607 19.76 55.47 -16.47
N ASN A 608 18.98 54.90 -15.55
CA ASN A 608 18.85 53.45 -15.39
C ASN A 608 17.98 52.85 -16.49
N TYR A 609 18.29 51.62 -16.90
CA TYR A 609 17.60 50.92 -17.98
C TYR A 609 16.81 49.72 -17.46
N TYR A 610 15.52 49.66 -17.79
CA TYR A 610 14.60 48.65 -17.30
C TYR A 610 13.73 48.06 -18.42
N GLY A 611 13.19 46.86 -18.21
CA GLY A 611 12.25 46.19 -19.11
C GLY A 611 12.73 44.83 -19.62
N ILE A 612 11.88 44.15 -20.38
CA ILE A 612 12.18 42.87 -21.04
C ILE A 612 13.43 42.97 -21.91
N VAL A 613 13.57 44.06 -22.66
CA VAL A 613 14.67 44.30 -23.59
C VAL A 613 15.95 44.65 -22.84
N ALA A 614 15.87 45.39 -21.72
CA ALA A 614 17.01 45.62 -20.83
C ALA A 614 17.55 44.29 -20.27
N ASP A 615 16.68 43.40 -19.76
CA ASP A 615 17.06 42.05 -19.30
C ASP A 615 17.74 41.20 -20.40
N TYR A 616 17.31 41.34 -21.67
CA TYR A 616 17.97 40.69 -22.81
C TYR A 616 19.32 41.33 -23.14
N MET A 617 19.41 42.67 -23.13
CA MET A 617 20.65 43.39 -23.39
C MET A 617 21.71 43.10 -22.32
N ASP A 618 21.36 43.10 -21.04
CA ASP A 618 22.22 42.65 -19.94
C ASP A 618 22.79 41.24 -20.19
N LEU A 619 21.96 40.32 -20.65
CA LEU A 619 22.37 38.94 -20.96
C LEU A 619 23.31 38.88 -22.18
N PHE A 620 23.05 39.66 -23.23
CA PHE A 620 23.92 39.70 -24.41
C PHE A 620 25.26 40.36 -24.11
N THR A 621 25.27 41.49 -23.41
CA THR A 621 26.48 42.26 -23.13
C THR A 621 27.35 41.60 -22.07
N SER A 622 26.75 40.90 -21.10
CA SER A 622 27.47 39.97 -20.20
C SER A 622 28.19 38.85 -20.95
N GLN A 623 27.61 38.31 -22.03
CA GLN A 623 28.28 37.30 -22.87
C GLN A 623 29.42 37.91 -23.72
N LEU A 624 29.33 39.20 -24.05
CA LEU A 624 30.34 39.96 -24.80
C LEU A 624 31.40 40.64 -23.91
N GLN A 625 31.21 40.63 -22.59
CA GLN A 625 32.08 41.29 -21.60
C GLN A 625 32.22 42.81 -21.81
N LEU A 626 31.17 43.45 -22.32
CA LEU A 626 31.08 44.90 -22.49
C LEU A 626 29.94 45.45 -21.62
N PRO A 627 30.04 46.64 -21.02
CA PRO A 627 28.92 47.30 -20.37
C PRO A 627 27.96 47.95 -21.39
N VAL A 628 26.73 48.22 -20.97
CA VAL A 628 25.72 48.96 -21.73
C VAL A 628 25.70 50.41 -21.27
N ASP A 629 25.82 51.35 -22.21
CA ASP A 629 25.44 52.75 -22.00
C ASP A 629 24.11 53.00 -22.73
N VAL A 630 23.20 53.79 -22.17
CA VAL A 630 21.87 54.00 -22.78
C VAL A 630 21.66 55.43 -23.22
N VAL A 631 21.12 55.58 -24.42
CA VAL A 631 20.74 56.84 -25.06
C VAL A 631 19.23 56.91 -25.09
N ALA A 632 18.66 57.70 -24.18
CA ALA A 632 17.23 57.93 -24.09
C ALA A 632 16.66 58.58 -25.36
N THR A 633 15.61 57.99 -25.92
CA THR A 633 14.89 58.47 -27.12
C THR A 633 13.38 58.51 -26.86
N ARG A 634 12.65 59.30 -27.66
CA ARG A 634 11.21 59.56 -27.42
C ARG A 634 10.23 58.67 -28.16
N ASN A 635 10.69 58.01 -29.23
CA ASN A 635 9.92 57.12 -30.10
C ASN A 635 10.86 56.48 -31.13
N ASP A 636 10.35 55.52 -31.90
CA ASP A 636 11.09 54.86 -32.99
C ASP A 636 11.76 55.83 -33.98
N LEU A 637 11.13 56.96 -34.33
CA LEU A 637 11.72 57.93 -35.28
C LEU A 637 12.92 58.68 -34.68
N ASP A 638 12.88 59.02 -33.40
CA ASP A 638 14.03 59.59 -32.67
C ASP A 638 15.13 58.52 -32.49
N SER A 639 14.78 57.26 -32.22
CA SER A 639 15.74 56.14 -32.20
C SER A 639 16.47 55.96 -33.53
N LEU A 640 15.74 55.96 -34.65
CA LEU A 640 16.33 55.87 -36.00
C LEU A 640 17.17 57.11 -36.33
N SER A 641 16.73 58.30 -35.91
CA SER A 641 17.52 59.53 -36.07
C SER A 641 18.79 59.55 -35.19
N ALA A 642 18.74 58.94 -34.01
CA ALA A 642 19.88 58.83 -33.11
C ALA A 642 20.94 57.86 -33.65
N LEU A 643 20.49 56.73 -34.21
CA LEU A 643 21.35 55.75 -34.87
C LEU A 643 22.02 56.34 -36.12
N SER A 644 21.29 57.04 -36.99
CA SER A 644 21.90 57.69 -38.18
C SER A 644 22.89 58.81 -37.87
N GLN A 645 22.79 59.42 -36.68
CA GLN A 645 23.71 60.43 -36.17
C GLN A 645 24.89 59.82 -35.39
N ASN A 646 25.02 58.49 -35.33
CA ASN A 646 25.99 57.76 -34.52
C ASN A 646 25.97 58.15 -33.02
N ARG A 647 24.79 58.59 -32.50
CA ARG A 647 24.57 58.87 -31.06
C ARG A 647 24.58 57.59 -30.23
N CYS A 648 24.03 56.51 -30.79
CA CYS A 648 24.09 55.13 -30.27
C CYS A 648 24.69 54.19 -31.32
N ASP A 649 25.08 52.98 -30.91
CA ASP A 649 25.64 51.94 -31.77
C ASP A 649 24.57 50.97 -32.27
N LEU A 650 23.46 50.79 -31.52
CA LEU A 650 22.32 49.94 -31.89
C LEU A 650 20.98 50.44 -31.31
N ILE A 651 19.87 49.98 -31.90
CA ILE A 651 18.51 50.07 -31.32
C ILE A 651 18.09 48.66 -30.91
N ALA A 652 17.76 48.44 -29.65
CA ALA A 652 17.50 47.09 -29.12
C ALA A 652 16.07 46.58 -29.38
N ALA A 653 15.06 47.47 -29.38
CA ALA A 653 13.65 47.13 -29.51
C ALA A 653 13.04 47.68 -30.82
N HIS A 654 13.28 47.03 -31.96
CA HIS A 654 12.63 47.41 -33.22
C HIS A 654 11.77 46.29 -33.80
N SER A 655 10.57 46.64 -34.28
CA SER A 655 9.65 45.66 -34.92
C SER A 655 10.11 45.31 -36.34
N LEU A 656 10.27 44.02 -36.62
CA LEU A 656 10.71 43.49 -37.92
C LEU A 656 9.82 43.91 -39.10
N GLU A 657 8.52 44.13 -38.84
CA GLU A 657 7.50 44.31 -39.88
C GLU A 657 7.33 45.77 -40.33
N GLY A 658 8.15 46.70 -39.83
CA GLY A 658 8.25 48.09 -40.30
C GLY A 658 9.41 48.38 -41.27
N ASN A 659 10.25 47.39 -41.58
CA ASN A 659 11.60 47.61 -42.14
C ASN A 659 11.69 47.69 -43.70
N GLU A 660 10.67 48.19 -44.40
CA GLU A 660 10.66 48.17 -45.88
C GLU A 660 11.44 49.32 -46.56
N GLN A 661 11.98 50.30 -45.82
CA GLN A 661 12.62 51.50 -46.42
C GLN A 661 13.83 52.09 -45.66
N SER A 662 14.79 51.30 -45.15
CA SER A 662 15.94 51.87 -44.43
C SER A 662 17.32 51.24 -44.61
N HIS A 663 18.34 52.10 -44.57
CA HIS A 663 19.79 51.82 -44.59
C HIS A 663 20.32 51.24 -43.26
N TYR A 664 19.59 50.28 -42.68
CA TYR A 664 19.93 49.64 -41.41
C TYR A 664 19.95 48.13 -41.53
N LEU A 665 20.79 47.49 -40.72
CA LEU A 665 20.96 46.04 -40.70
C LEU A 665 20.32 45.47 -39.43
N GLY A 666 19.43 44.48 -39.59
CA GLY A 666 18.69 43.87 -38.49
C GLY A 666 19.18 42.45 -38.14
N THR A 667 19.23 42.12 -36.85
CA THR A 667 19.47 40.73 -36.41
C THR A 667 18.30 39.81 -36.76
N LYS A 668 18.50 38.50 -36.60
CA LYS A 668 17.34 37.59 -36.46
C LYS A 668 16.50 38.00 -35.24
N PRO A 669 15.16 37.76 -35.26
CA PRO A 669 14.31 38.09 -34.13
C PRO A 669 14.73 37.32 -32.89
N TYR A 670 14.81 38.03 -31.75
CA TYR A 670 15.20 37.46 -30.47
C TYR A 670 14.02 37.37 -29.49
N PHE A 671 12.91 38.07 -29.75
CA PHE A 671 11.71 38.05 -28.93
C PHE A 671 10.45 38.20 -29.80
N ASP A 672 9.41 37.42 -29.50
CA ASP A 672 8.12 37.45 -30.18
C ASP A 672 7.00 37.76 -29.18
N SER A 673 6.03 38.60 -29.54
CA SER A 673 4.90 38.97 -28.70
C SER A 673 3.59 38.97 -29.49
N PRO A 674 2.54 38.26 -29.05
CA PRO A 674 1.27 38.23 -29.76
C PRO A 674 0.64 39.63 -29.87
N ARG A 675 0.11 39.98 -31.04
CA ARG A 675 -0.78 41.14 -31.18
C ARG A 675 -2.19 40.73 -30.77
N VAL A 676 -2.84 41.56 -29.95
CA VAL A 676 -4.13 41.26 -29.33
C VAL A 676 -5.04 42.47 -29.38
N PHE A 677 -6.33 42.25 -29.15
CA PHE A 677 -7.29 43.32 -28.95
C PHE A 677 -7.92 43.22 -27.57
N ALA A 678 -7.95 44.33 -26.85
CA ALA A 678 -8.67 44.50 -25.60
C ALA A 678 -10.12 44.90 -25.87
N VAL A 679 -11.06 44.38 -25.08
CA VAL A 679 -12.50 44.67 -25.14
C VAL A 679 -13.04 44.91 -23.73
N HIS A 680 -14.22 45.51 -23.61
CA HIS A 680 -14.87 45.64 -22.31
C HIS A 680 -15.17 44.26 -21.70
N SER A 681 -15.09 44.13 -20.37
CA SER A 681 -15.26 42.86 -19.65
C SER A 681 -16.65 42.23 -19.88
N SER A 682 -17.67 43.06 -20.12
CA SER A 682 -19.04 42.61 -20.46
C SER A 682 -19.23 42.18 -21.92
N SER A 683 -18.26 42.39 -22.81
CA SER A 683 -18.39 41.99 -24.21
C SER A 683 -18.44 40.46 -24.35
N PRO A 684 -19.27 39.91 -25.26
CA PRO A 684 -19.31 38.48 -25.53
C PRO A 684 -17.95 37.97 -26.04
N PRO A 685 -17.64 36.67 -25.93
CA PRO A 685 -16.40 36.10 -26.47
C PRO A 685 -16.26 36.35 -27.98
N VAL A 686 -15.14 36.95 -28.39
CA VAL A 686 -14.87 37.33 -29.79
C VAL A 686 -13.84 36.38 -30.38
N ASN A 687 -14.30 35.29 -30.98
CA ASN A 687 -13.43 34.22 -31.49
C ASN A 687 -12.73 34.55 -32.83
N ASP A 688 -13.10 35.65 -33.49
CA ASP A 688 -12.50 36.13 -34.75
C ASP A 688 -12.52 37.66 -34.76
N PHE A 689 -11.38 38.29 -35.07
CA PHE A 689 -11.26 39.75 -35.18
C PHE A 689 -12.21 40.34 -36.25
N ASN A 690 -12.55 39.58 -37.31
CA ASN A 690 -13.53 40.01 -38.31
C ASN A 690 -14.94 40.23 -37.72
N ALA A 691 -15.27 39.62 -36.58
CA ALA A 691 -16.56 39.86 -35.92
C ALA A 691 -16.69 41.29 -35.36
N LEU A 692 -15.58 42.02 -35.24
CA LEU A 692 -15.53 43.43 -34.82
C LEU A 692 -15.58 44.41 -36.00
N ALA A 693 -15.74 43.94 -37.25
CA ALA A 693 -15.57 44.80 -38.43
C ALA A 693 -16.58 45.97 -38.55
N SER A 694 -17.69 45.95 -37.82
CA SER A 694 -18.66 47.05 -37.71
C SER A 694 -18.46 47.95 -36.48
N GLY A 695 -17.51 47.62 -35.60
CA GLY A 695 -17.22 48.35 -34.36
C GLY A 695 -16.19 49.47 -34.53
N ARG A 696 -16.11 50.30 -33.50
CA ARG A 696 -15.07 51.34 -33.32
C ARG A 696 -13.82 50.68 -32.75
N ILE A 697 -12.83 50.43 -33.60
CA ILE A 697 -11.57 49.80 -33.18
C ILE A 697 -10.48 50.85 -33.04
N GLY A 698 -9.95 51.03 -31.83
CA GLY A 698 -8.85 51.95 -31.58
C GLY A 698 -7.48 51.35 -31.85
N VAL A 699 -6.55 52.17 -32.32
CA VAL A 699 -5.11 51.85 -32.45
C VAL A 699 -4.27 53.11 -32.22
N VAL A 700 -3.03 52.98 -31.76
CA VAL A 700 -2.15 54.15 -31.56
C VAL A 700 -1.80 54.78 -32.92
N ALA A 701 -1.85 56.10 -33.01
CA ALA A 701 -1.49 56.83 -34.23
C ALA A 701 -0.04 56.52 -34.65
N HIS A 702 0.17 56.23 -35.94
CA HIS A 702 1.48 55.95 -36.55
C HIS A 702 2.23 54.71 -36.00
N SER A 703 1.59 53.81 -35.27
CA SER A 703 2.23 52.55 -34.82
C SER A 703 2.29 51.48 -35.91
N ALA A 704 3.12 50.45 -35.71
CA ALA A 704 3.20 49.30 -36.60
C ALA A 704 1.85 48.58 -36.76
N GLU A 705 1.05 48.49 -35.68
CA GLU A 705 -0.31 47.92 -35.70
C GLU A 705 -1.25 48.73 -36.61
N ALA A 706 -1.16 50.07 -36.60
CA ALA A 706 -2.03 50.90 -37.44
C ALA A 706 -1.78 50.63 -38.94
N SER A 707 -0.52 50.52 -39.33
CA SER A 707 -0.11 50.16 -40.69
C SER A 707 -0.55 48.74 -41.06
N LEU A 708 -0.32 47.76 -40.17
CA LEU A 708 -0.66 46.36 -40.38
C LEU A 708 -2.17 46.12 -40.49
N LEU A 709 -2.96 46.72 -39.61
CA LEU A 709 -4.42 46.60 -39.63
C LEU A 709 -5.02 47.21 -40.90
N GLY A 710 -4.49 48.34 -41.38
CA GLY A 710 -4.91 48.95 -42.64
C GLY A 710 -4.65 48.07 -43.87
N GLN A 711 -3.64 47.19 -43.82
CA GLN A 711 -3.34 46.23 -44.88
C GLN A 711 -4.18 44.95 -44.78
N ILE A 712 -4.29 44.35 -43.59
CA ILE A 712 -4.94 43.04 -43.40
C ILE A 712 -6.46 43.15 -43.28
N TYR A 713 -6.98 44.27 -42.76
CA TYR A 713 -8.41 44.49 -42.52
C TYR A 713 -8.90 45.85 -43.06
N PRO A 714 -8.74 46.13 -44.37
CA PRO A 714 -9.07 47.44 -44.98
C PRO A 714 -10.55 47.84 -44.86
N GLN A 715 -11.44 46.90 -44.55
CA GLN A 715 -12.88 47.14 -44.31
C GLN A 715 -13.21 47.69 -42.90
N ILE A 716 -12.24 47.76 -41.98
CA ILE A 716 -12.48 48.15 -40.58
C ILE A 716 -12.31 49.66 -40.37
N ASN A 717 -13.23 50.27 -39.62
CA ASN A 717 -13.14 51.67 -39.22
C ASN A 717 -12.16 51.84 -38.03
N LEU A 718 -10.89 52.09 -38.35
CA LEU A 718 -9.83 52.33 -37.36
C LEU A 718 -9.88 53.78 -36.84
N ILE A 719 -9.93 53.93 -35.52
CA ILE A 719 -9.84 55.21 -34.82
C ILE A 719 -8.45 55.34 -34.21
N THR A 720 -7.72 56.38 -34.61
CA THR A 720 -6.40 56.65 -34.05
C THR A 720 -6.49 57.34 -32.68
N VAL A 721 -5.69 56.88 -31.73
CA VAL A 721 -5.56 57.46 -30.38
C VAL A 721 -4.11 57.86 -30.10
N GLY A 722 -3.89 58.79 -29.16
CA GLY A 722 -2.57 59.32 -28.84
C GLY A 722 -1.73 58.44 -27.89
N SER A 723 -2.33 57.44 -27.23
CA SER A 723 -1.60 56.50 -26.35
C SER A 723 -2.39 55.23 -26.05
N ILE A 724 -1.69 54.18 -25.61
CA ILE A 724 -2.29 52.93 -25.09
C ILE A 724 -3.24 53.23 -23.91
N ARG A 725 -2.84 54.14 -23.01
CA ARG A 725 -3.67 54.58 -21.88
C ARG A 725 -5.01 55.13 -22.33
N GLN A 726 -4.99 56.05 -23.30
CA GLN A 726 -6.21 56.63 -23.87
C GLN A 726 -7.08 55.55 -24.53
N GLY A 727 -6.49 54.67 -25.34
CA GLY A 727 -7.20 53.58 -26.01
C GLY A 727 -7.93 52.65 -25.05
N LEU A 728 -7.26 52.20 -23.98
CA LEU A 728 -7.86 51.33 -22.97
C LEU A 728 -8.93 52.04 -22.12
N GLN A 729 -8.76 53.33 -21.82
CA GLN A 729 -9.79 54.13 -21.13
C GLN A 729 -11.06 54.30 -21.98
N LEU A 730 -10.91 54.51 -23.29
CA LEU A 730 -12.06 54.58 -24.20
C LEU A 730 -12.79 53.23 -24.31
N VAL A 731 -12.09 52.09 -24.27
CA VAL A 731 -12.73 50.76 -24.16
C VAL A 731 -13.45 50.58 -22.82
N ALA A 732 -12.83 51.01 -21.71
CA ALA A 732 -13.45 50.98 -20.38
C ALA A 732 -14.75 51.81 -20.29
N ASN A 733 -14.84 52.90 -21.07
CA ASN A 733 -16.00 53.78 -21.14
C ASN A 733 -17.05 53.38 -22.20
N HIS A 734 -16.88 52.28 -22.94
CA HIS A 734 -17.68 51.93 -24.13
C HIS A 734 -17.63 52.98 -25.27
N GLU A 735 -16.59 53.81 -25.33
CA GLU A 735 -16.32 54.75 -26.42
C GLU A 735 -15.56 54.09 -27.59
N LEU A 736 -14.84 52.99 -27.31
CA LEU A 736 -14.33 52.03 -28.28
C LEU A 736 -14.90 50.64 -28.00
N ASP A 737 -15.16 49.88 -29.06
CA ASP A 737 -15.65 48.51 -28.96
C ASP A 737 -14.49 47.51 -28.79
N ALA A 738 -13.31 47.87 -29.32
CA ALA A 738 -12.03 47.20 -29.06
C ALA A 738 -10.85 48.17 -29.18
N PHE A 739 -9.70 47.83 -28.58
CA PHE A 739 -8.43 48.54 -28.75
C PHE A 739 -7.31 47.54 -29.05
N VAL A 740 -6.54 47.78 -30.11
CA VAL A 740 -5.47 46.87 -30.58
C VAL A 740 -4.10 47.30 -30.08
N GLY A 741 -3.29 46.33 -29.66
CA GLY A 741 -1.87 46.52 -29.37
C GLY A 741 -1.15 45.19 -29.12
N VAL A 742 0.10 45.28 -28.67
CA VAL A 742 0.90 44.09 -28.34
C VAL A 742 0.56 43.59 -26.93
N LEU A 743 0.48 42.27 -26.74
CA LEU A 743 0.00 41.64 -25.49
C LEU A 743 0.73 42.13 -24.25
N GLY A 744 2.05 42.37 -24.32
CA GLY A 744 2.84 42.87 -23.19
C GLY A 744 2.37 44.25 -22.73
N SER A 745 2.42 45.25 -23.62
CA SER A 745 2.02 46.63 -23.31
C SER A 745 0.54 46.75 -22.95
N ILE A 746 -0.35 45.98 -23.60
CA ILE A 746 -1.78 45.94 -23.24
C ILE A 746 -1.98 45.37 -21.84
N SER A 747 -1.39 44.21 -21.52
CA SER A 747 -1.54 43.57 -20.21
C SER A 747 -0.97 44.43 -19.10
N TYR A 748 0.24 44.95 -19.29
CA TYR A 748 0.91 45.87 -18.38
C TYR A 748 0.07 47.14 -18.14
N SER A 749 -0.48 47.73 -19.20
CA SER A 749 -1.29 48.94 -19.08
C SER A 749 -2.65 48.69 -18.40
N ILE A 750 -3.33 47.57 -18.67
CA ILE A 750 -4.56 47.19 -17.95
C ILE A 750 -4.27 47.06 -16.45
N GLN A 751 -3.14 46.42 -16.10
CA GLN A 751 -2.73 46.22 -14.70
C GLN A 751 -2.35 47.54 -14.01
N GLN A 752 -1.50 48.38 -14.64
CA GLN A 752 -1.08 49.68 -14.08
C GLN A 752 -2.24 50.68 -13.94
N LEU A 753 -3.21 50.64 -14.84
CA LEU A 753 -4.40 51.50 -14.82
C LEU A 753 -5.54 50.92 -13.96
N ALA A 754 -5.37 49.73 -13.38
CA ALA A 754 -6.36 48.99 -12.60
C ALA A 754 -7.73 48.82 -13.32
N LEU A 755 -7.71 48.64 -14.64
CA LEU A 755 -8.92 48.61 -15.48
C LEU A 755 -9.63 47.24 -15.44
N SER A 756 -10.32 46.95 -14.34
CA SER A 756 -11.14 45.72 -14.18
C SER A 756 -12.28 45.57 -15.20
N SER A 757 -12.70 46.68 -15.80
CA SER A 757 -13.69 46.75 -16.87
C SER A 757 -13.13 46.38 -18.26
N VAL A 758 -11.84 46.05 -18.39
CA VAL A 758 -11.21 45.70 -19.67
C VAL A 758 -10.54 44.32 -19.59
N LYS A 759 -10.74 43.50 -20.62
CA LYS A 759 -10.13 42.17 -20.77
C LYS A 759 -9.49 42.01 -22.16
N ILE A 760 -8.59 41.04 -22.30
CA ILE A 760 -8.16 40.59 -23.63
C ILE A 760 -9.34 39.89 -24.32
N GLY A 761 -9.75 40.39 -25.48
CA GLY A 761 -10.87 39.84 -26.27
C GLY A 761 -10.44 38.72 -27.22
N GLY A 762 -9.21 38.78 -27.72
CA GLY A 762 -8.65 37.76 -28.62
C GLY A 762 -7.26 38.14 -29.16
N ALA A 763 -6.64 37.19 -29.86
CA ALA A 763 -5.40 37.39 -30.62
C ALA A 763 -5.67 37.71 -32.10
N ILE A 764 -4.80 38.51 -32.69
CA ILE A 764 -4.75 38.79 -34.13
C ILE A 764 -3.73 37.80 -34.74
N PRO A 765 -3.94 37.26 -35.96
CA PRO A 765 -3.06 36.26 -36.58
C PRO A 765 -1.73 36.86 -37.10
N SER A 766 -1.02 37.62 -36.26
CA SER A 766 0.36 38.06 -36.46
C SER A 766 1.00 38.41 -35.11
N ASN A 767 2.26 38.03 -34.92
CA ASN A 767 3.05 38.42 -33.74
C ASN A 767 3.93 39.61 -34.07
N ASP A 768 4.10 40.51 -33.11
CA ASP A 768 5.18 41.48 -33.15
C ASP A 768 6.51 40.80 -32.84
N ARG A 769 7.56 41.11 -33.60
CA ARG A 769 8.84 40.37 -33.59
C ARG A 769 9.98 41.37 -33.48
N LEU A 770 10.67 41.37 -32.34
CA LEU A 770 11.72 42.34 -32.06
C LEU A 770 13.08 41.88 -32.59
N VAL A 771 13.74 42.79 -33.30
CA VAL A 771 15.12 42.68 -33.78
C VAL A 771 15.97 43.80 -33.22
N ILE A 772 17.29 43.59 -33.18
CA ILE A 772 18.26 44.65 -32.94
C ILE A 772 18.64 45.26 -34.29
N LEU A 773 18.60 46.59 -34.42
CA LEU A 773 19.09 47.32 -35.59
C LEU A 773 20.47 47.95 -35.34
N VAL A 774 21.34 47.93 -36.36
CA VAL A 774 22.61 48.64 -36.42
C VAL A 774 22.73 49.45 -37.73
N SER A 775 23.58 50.48 -37.77
CA SER A 775 23.91 51.20 -39.00
C SER A 775 24.82 50.39 -39.94
N GLU A 776 24.90 50.77 -41.22
CA GLU A 776 25.86 50.17 -42.17
C GLU A 776 27.32 50.31 -41.68
N ASP A 777 27.67 51.43 -41.02
CA ASP A 777 28.97 51.65 -40.37
C ASP A 777 29.29 50.63 -39.26
N GLN A 778 28.25 50.06 -38.64
CA GLN A 778 28.33 49.10 -37.54
C GLN A 778 28.07 47.65 -38.01
N ALA A 779 28.12 47.38 -39.31
CA ALA A 779 27.87 46.04 -39.89
C ALA A 779 28.64 44.88 -39.23
N PRO A 780 29.92 45.02 -38.77
CA PRO A 780 30.64 43.93 -38.10
C PRO A 780 30.05 43.53 -36.73
N LEU A 781 29.25 44.39 -36.09
CA LEU A 781 28.55 44.08 -34.84
C LEU A 781 27.38 43.07 -35.05
N LEU A 782 26.80 43.04 -36.25
CA LEU A 782 25.66 42.21 -36.59
C LEU A 782 25.89 40.69 -36.42
N PRO A 783 26.95 40.06 -36.96
CA PRO A 783 27.20 38.63 -36.74
C PRO A 783 27.47 38.30 -35.26
N ILE A 784 28.09 39.21 -34.53
CA ILE A 784 28.40 39.08 -33.10
C ILE A 784 27.11 39.02 -32.26
N LEU A 785 26.18 39.95 -32.50
CA LEU A 785 24.87 39.96 -31.85
C LEU A 785 24.05 38.70 -32.18
N ASN A 786 24.09 38.24 -33.43
CA ASN A 786 23.41 37.00 -33.82
C ASN A 786 23.94 35.78 -33.04
N LYS A 787 25.27 35.66 -32.82
CA LYS A 787 25.89 34.62 -31.99
C LYS A 787 25.44 34.66 -30.52
N ALA A 788 25.23 35.86 -29.95
CA ALA A 788 24.67 36.01 -28.61
C ALA A 788 23.19 35.56 -28.57
N ILE A 789 22.40 35.92 -29.59
CA ILE A 789 21.00 35.50 -29.74
C ILE A 789 20.89 33.96 -29.97
N ASP A 790 21.85 33.32 -30.64
CA ASP A 790 21.90 31.86 -30.82
C ASP A 790 22.07 31.08 -29.51
N ARG A 791 22.63 31.71 -28.46
CA ARG A 791 22.78 31.09 -27.14
C ARG A 791 21.54 31.16 -26.26
N LEU A 792 20.49 31.90 -26.64
CA LEU A 792 19.26 32.02 -25.85
C LEU A 792 18.50 30.71 -25.76
N THR A 793 18.55 30.06 -24.60
CA THR A 793 17.77 28.85 -24.33
C THR A 793 16.28 29.17 -24.15
N PRO A 794 15.38 28.18 -24.30
CA PRO A 794 13.98 28.33 -23.93
C PRO A 794 13.78 28.71 -22.45
N GLN A 795 14.74 28.37 -21.58
CA GLN A 795 14.71 28.73 -20.16
C GLN A 795 15.02 30.21 -19.95
N ASP A 796 16.05 30.77 -20.60
CA ASP A 796 16.40 32.20 -20.49
C ASP A 796 15.23 33.06 -20.94
N ARG A 797 14.65 32.71 -22.10
CA ARG A 797 13.46 33.35 -22.68
C ARG A 797 12.29 33.31 -21.70
N LYS A 798 11.98 32.14 -21.14
CA LYS A 798 10.89 31.99 -20.17
C LYS A 798 11.15 32.75 -18.87
N GLN A 799 12.39 32.74 -18.36
CA GLN A 799 12.77 33.44 -17.13
C GLN A 799 12.64 34.95 -17.28
N ILE A 800 13.16 35.54 -18.35
CA ILE A 800 13.04 36.98 -18.63
C ILE A 800 11.55 37.35 -18.76
N ILE A 801 10.80 36.68 -19.65
CA ILE A 801 9.39 37.04 -19.92
C ILE A 801 8.52 36.95 -18.66
N SER A 802 8.69 35.90 -17.83
CA SER A 802 7.88 35.69 -16.62
C SER A 802 8.10 36.72 -15.50
N ARG A 803 9.16 37.54 -15.56
CA ARG A 803 9.37 38.67 -14.62
C ARG A 803 8.46 39.87 -14.94
N TRP A 804 8.07 40.02 -16.21
CA TRP A 804 7.45 41.23 -16.72
C TRP A 804 5.98 41.05 -17.16
N ILE A 805 5.56 39.83 -17.52
CA ILE A 805 4.20 39.54 -18.00
C ILE A 805 3.69 38.23 -17.38
N SER A 806 2.52 38.28 -16.71
CA SER A 806 1.92 37.16 -15.97
C SER A 806 0.65 36.55 -16.60
N VAL A 807 0.17 37.07 -17.73
CA VAL A 807 -1.15 36.74 -18.29
C VAL A 807 -1.11 35.47 -19.16
N THR A 808 -1.89 34.46 -18.75
CA THR A 808 -2.28 33.33 -19.61
C THR A 808 -3.56 33.66 -20.38
N TYR A 809 -3.53 33.50 -21.70
CA TYR A 809 -4.65 33.74 -22.61
C TYR A 809 -5.66 32.59 -22.59
N ASP A 810 -6.94 32.88 -22.32
CA ASP A 810 -8.01 31.89 -22.20
C ASP A 810 -8.83 31.82 -23.51
N ASN A 811 -8.71 30.71 -24.24
CA ASN A 811 -9.42 30.49 -25.50
C ASN A 811 -10.84 29.99 -25.23
N GLY A 812 -11.84 30.81 -25.56
CA GLY A 812 -13.25 30.46 -25.42
C GLY A 812 -13.65 29.16 -26.14
N LEU A 813 -14.55 28.40 -25.52
CA LEU A 813 -14.95 27.05 -25.96
C LEU A 813 -15.58 27.04 -27.37
N ASP A 814 -15.04 26.22 -28.27
CA ASP A 814 -15.64 25.94 -29.58
C ASP A 814 -16.82 24.96 -29.46
N TYR A 815 -18.04 25.50 -29.55
CA TYR A 815 -19.28 24.74 -29.53
C TYR A 815 -19.43 23.72 -30.68
N ARG A 816 -18.73 23.87 -31.83
CA ARG A 816 -18.72 22.84 -32.88
C ARG A 816 -17.96 21.59 -32.45
N THR A 817 -16.91 21.75 -31.65
CA THR A 817 -16.14 20.63 -31.10
C THR A 817 -16.93 19.93 -29.98
N LEU A 818 -17.64 20.68 -29.13
CA LEU A 818 -18.56 20.10 -28.13
C LEU A 818 -19.70 19.28 -28.77
N ALA A 819 -20.30 19.75 -29.86
CA ALA A 819 -21.35 19.00 -30.57
C ALA A 819 -20.84 17.66 -31.15
N LYS A 820 -19.61 17.64 -31.69
CA LYS A 820 -18.96 16.41 -32.17
C LYS A 820 -18.64 15.45 -31.02
N ALA A 821 -18.15 15.97 -29.89
CA ALA A 821 -17.90 15.18 -28.70
C ALA A 821 -19.19 14.53 -28.15
N GLY A 822 -20.30 15.28 -28.10
CA GLY A 822 -21.62 14.75 -27.73
C GLY A 822 -22.08 13.60 -28.64
N GLY A 823 -21.92 13.75 -29.96
CA GLY A 823 -22.19 12.66 -30.92
C GLY A 823 -21.33 11.41 -30.72
N ALA A 824 -20.03 11.60 -30.41
CA ALA A 824 -19.13 10.50 -30.09
C ALA A 824 -19.51 9.78 -28.79
N VAL A 825 -19.87 10.53 -27.73
CA VAL A 825 -20.36 9.97 -26.47
C VAL A 825 -21.63 9.15 -26.69
N LEU A 826 -22.59 9.64 -27.47
CA LEU A 826 -23.82 8.89 -27.80
C LEU A 826 -23.52 7.58 -28.57
N MET A 827 -22.55 7.58 -29.48
CA MET A 827 -22.11 6.34 -30.15
C MET A 827 -21.42 5.36 -29.20
N ILE A 828 -20.60 5.84 -28.26
CA ILE A 828 -19.96 5.01 -27.22
C ILE A 828 -21.02 4.39 -26.31
N VAL A 829 -21.98 5.19 -25.82
CA VAL A 829 -23.10 4.70 -25.00
C VAL A 829 -23.94 3.67 -25.76
N GLY A 830 -24.28 3.93 -27.03
CA GLY A 830 -24.99 2.97 -27.88
C GLY A 830 -24.22 1.65 -28.08
N PHE A 831 -22.90 1.72 -28.30
CA PHE A 831 -22.04 0.54 -28.40
C PHE A 831 -21.96 -0.25 -27.09
N LEU A 832 -21.84 0.42 -25.94
CA LEU A 832 -21.82 -0.23 -24.63
C LEU A 832 -23.14 -0.93 -24.33
N LEU A 833 -24.28 -0.29 -24.61
CA LEU A 833 -25.62 -0.89 -24.47
C LEU A 833 -25.80 -2.10 -25.41
N TYR A 834 -25.34 -2.02 -26.66
CA TYR A 834 -25.35 -3.14 -27.60
C TYR A 834 -24.46 -4.31 -27.13
N ARG A 835 -23.26 -4.01 -26.59
CA ARG A 835 -22.38 -5.03 -25.98
C ARG A 835 -23.04 -5.67 -24.76
N GLN A 836 -23.70 -4.89 -23.90
CA GLN A 836 -24.46 -5.40 -22.75
C GLN A 836 -25.57 -6.37 -23.18
N TYR A 837 -26.29 -6.04 -24.25
CA TYR A 837 -27.32 -6.89 -24.85
C TYR A 837 -26.75 -8.21 -25.39
N LEU A 838 -25.65 -8.17 -26.14
CA LEU A 838 -24.98 -9.37 -26.65
C LEU A 838 -24.48 -10.28 -25.53
N ILE A 839 -23.89 -9.73 -24.46
CA ILE A 839 -23.42 -10.49 -23.30
C ILE A 839 -24.61 -11.18 -22.60
N ARG A 840 -25.72 -10.46 -22.35
CA ARG A 840 -26.92 -11.07 -21.75
C ARG A 840 -27.46 -12.24 -22.58
N ARG A 841 -27.48 -12.11 -23.91
CA ARG A 841 -27.88 -13.21 -24.81
C ARG A 841 -26.93 -14.41 -24.74
N SER A 842 -25.62 -14.17 -24.68
CA SER A 842 -24.61 -15.24 -24.57
C SER A 842 -24.70 -16.00 -23.25
N ASN A 843 -24.91 -15.27 -22.14
CA ASN A 843 -24.97 -15.87 -20.81
C ASN A 843 -26.18 -16.82 -20.65
N LEU A 844 -27.33 -16.48 -21.23
CA LEU A 844 -28.52 -17.34 -21.22
C LEU A 844 -28.26 -18.68 -21.95
N THR A 845 -27.58 -18.66 -23.10
CA THR A 845 -27.21 -19.88 -23.83
C THR A 845 -26.20 -20.73 -23.03
N LEU A 846 -25.25 -20.09 -22.36
CA LEU A 846 -24.24 -20.78 -21.55
C LEU A 846 -24.86 -21.49 -20.34
N MET A 847 -25.81 -20.83 -19.65
CA MET A 847 -26.56 -21.42 -18.53
C MET A 847 -27.37 -22.66 -18.94
N ALA A 848 -27.97 -22.65 -20.14
CA ALA A 848 -28.68 -23.82 -20.66
C ALA A 848 -27.73 -25.00 -20.94
N ALA A 849 -26.58 -24.73 -21.56
CA ALA A 849 -25.58 -25.76 -21.88
C ALA A 849 -24.91 -26.37 -20.64
N HIS A 850 -24.65 -25.57 -19.59
CA HIS A 850 -24.08 -26.07 -18.33
C HIS A 850 -25.02 -27.06 -17.64
N ARG A 851 -26.31 -26.73 -17.58
CA ARG A 851 -27.34 -27.58 -16.99
C ARG A 851 -27.48 -28.92 -17.71
N GLU A 852 -27.47 -28.90 -19.05
CA GLU A 852 -27.48 -30.13 -19.84
C GLU A 852 -26.26 -31.01 -19.55
N LEU A 853 -25.06 -30.41 -19.41
CA LEU A 853 -23.83 -31.14 -19.09
C LEU A 853 -23.87 -31.77 -17.69
N GLU A 854 -24.40 -31.08 -16.68
CA GLU A 854 -24.57 -31.61 -15.32
C GLU A 854 -25.56 -32.78 -15.28
N GLU A 855 -26.71 -32.65 -15.95
CA GLU A 855 -27.71 -33.72 -16.06
C GLU A 855 -27.13 -34.98 -16.75
N LYS A 856 -26.24 -34.80 -17.76
CA LYS A 856 -25.53 -35.93 -18.40
C LYS A 856 -24.47 -36.57 -17.51
N ASN A 857 -23.70 -35.78 -16.75
CA ASN A 857 -22.67 -36.29 -15.84
C ASN A 857 -23.25 -37.08 -14.67
N GLN A 858 -24.39 -36.63 -14.11
CA GLN A 858 -25.08 -37.35 -13.04
C GLN A 858 -25.58 -38.73 -13.50
N GLU A 859 -26.16 -38.82 -14.71
CA GLU A 859 -26.63 -40.11 -15.24
C GLU A 859 -25.46 -41.05 -15.60
N LEU A 860 -24.32 -40.53 -16.07
CA LEU A 860 -23.11 -41.33 -16.31
C LEU A 860 -22.57 -41.97 -15.02
N ASN A 861 -22.49 -41.21 -13.92
CA ASN A 861 -22.06 -41.76 -12.63
C ASN A 861 -23.03 -42.85 -12.12
N ARG A 862 -24.34 -42.62 -12.22
CA ARG A 862 -25.36 -43.59 -11.80
C ARG A 862 -25.26 -44.91 -12.59
N LEU A 863 -25.01 -44.83 -13.90
CA LEU A 863 -24.85 -46.01 -14.76
C LEU A 863 -23.54 -46.79 -14.52
N SER A 864 -22.57 -46.20 -13.82
CA SER A 864 -21.25 -46.80 -13.57
C SER A 864 -21.15 -47.56 -12.23
N MET A 865 -21.94 -47.18 -11.21
CA MET A 865 -21.76 -47.69 -9.83
C MET A 865 -22.71 -48.82 -9.41
N THR A 866 -23.86 -48.99 -10.07
CA THR A 866 -24.88 -49.99 -9.67
C THR A 866 -25.00 -51.16 -10.64
N ASP A 867 -25.37 -52.35 -10.15
CA ASP A 867 -25.81 -53.47 -10.99
C ASP A 867 -27.16 -53.16 -11.64
N LYS A 868 -27.25 -53.31 -12.97
CA LYS A 868 -28.43 -52.94 -13.76
C LYS A 868 -29.66 -53.80 -13.47
N LEU A 869 -29.49 -55.01 -12.92
CA LEU A 869 -30.60 -55.89 -12.60
C LEU A 869 -31.14 -55.67 -11.19
N THR A 870 -30.25 -55.59 -10.21
CA THR A 870 -30.60 -55.60 -8.77
C THR A 870 -30.62 -54.22 -8.12
N GLY A 871 -29.98 -53.20 -8.71
CA GLY A 871 -29.84 -51.87 -8.13
C GLY A 871 -28.85 -51.76 -6.97
N LEU A 872 -28.23 -52.88 -6.56
CA LEU A 872 -27.13 -52.91 -5.58
C LEU A 872 -25.86 -52.30 -6.17
N LEU A 873 -24.85 -52.07 -5.32
CA LEU A 873 -23.50 -51.76 -5.79
C LEU A 873 -23.02 -52.90 -6.72
N ASN A 874 -22.33 -52.53 -7.80
CA ASN A 874 -21.59 -53.51 -8.59
C ASN A 874 -20.19 -53.76 -8.00
N ARG A 875 -19.50 -54.79 -8.51
CA ARG A 875 -18.15 -55.15 -8.09
C ARG A 875 -17.16 -53.96 -8.07
N HIS A 876 -17.17 -53.12 -9.11
CA HIS A 876 -16.25 -51.98 -9.20
C HIS A 876 -16.53 -50.91 -8.13
N ALA A 877 -17.78 -50.77 -7.68
CA ALA A 877 -18.16 -49.80 -6.67
C ALA A 877 -17.88 -50.27 -5.22
N ILE A 878 -17.82 -51.59 -4.95
CA ILE A 878 -17.55 -52.10 -3.59
C ILE A 878 -16.07 -52.36 -3.31
N GLU A 879 -15.23 -52.62 -4.33
CA GLU A 879 -13.78 -52.81 -4.15
C GLU A 879 -13.12 -51.62 -3.39
N PRO A 880 -13.37 -50.32 -3.73
CA PRO A 880 -12.85 -49.19 -2.96
C PRO A 880 -13.39 -49.08 -1.52
N ILE A 881 -14.61 -49.57 -1.27
CA ILE A 881 -15.21 -49.58 0.07
C ILE A 881 -14.51 -50.62 0.95
N ILE A 882 -14.17 -51.77 0.38
CA ILE A 882 -13.42 -52.83 1.05
C ILE A 882 -12.01 -52.34 1.42
N ASP A 883 -11.32 -51.67 0.49
CA ASP A 883 -10.00 -51.08 0.77
C ASP A 883 -10.08 -50.02 1.88
N ASN A 884 -11.15 -49.21 1.91
CA ASN A 884 -11.41 -48.26 2.99
C ASN A 884 -11.64 -48.94 4.34
N GLU A 885 -12.47 -49.97 4.41
CA GLU A 885 -12.76 -50.70 5.66
C GLU A 885 -11.54 -51.51 6.16
N ILE A 886 -10.75 -52.10 5.26
CA ILE A 886 -9.44 -52.69 5.60
C ILE A 886 -8.51 -51.61 6.16
N GLY A 887 -8.51 -50.42 5.55
CA GLY A 887 -7.80 -49.25 6.07
C GLY A 887 -8.26 -48.84 7.48
N ARG A 888 -9.58 -48.81 7.73
CA ARG A 888 -10.15 -48.52 9.07
C ARG A 888 -9.73 -49.57 10.10
N HIS A 889 -9.75 -50.86 9.74
CA HIS A 889 -9.25 -51.93 10.62
C HIS A 889 -7.76 -51.76 10.92
N LYS A 890 -6.91 -51.58 9.90
CA LYS A 890 -5.45 -51.48 10.09
C LYS A 890 -5.02 -50.23 10.86
N ARG A 891 -5.79 -49.13 10.80
CA ARG A 891 -5.51 -47.89 11.55
C ARG A 891 -6.07 -47.88 12.98
N ALA A 892 -7.27 -48.41 13.19
CA ALA A 892 -8.01 -48.24 14.46
C ALA A 892 -8.30 -49.56 15.22
N ASN A 893 -7.91 -50.72 14.67
CA ASN A 893 -8.33 -52.04 15.13
C ASN A 893 -9.86 -52.20 15.18
N ASN A 894 -10.57 -51.45 14.33
CA ASN A 894 -12.02 -51.53 14.19
C ASN A 894 -12.39 -52.89 13.56
N PRO A 895 -13.29 -53.67 14.16
CA PRO A 895 -13.62 -54.98 13.64
C PRO A 895 -14.44 -54.85 12.36
N VAL A 896 -14.06 -55.55 11.30
CA VAL A 896 -14.83 -55.62 10.06
C VAL A 896 -15.00 -57.08 9.66
N SER A 897 -16.20 -57.44 9.23
CA SER A 897 -16.51 -58.80 8.77
C SER A 897 -17.04 -58.81 7.35
N LEU A 898 -16.57 -59.77 6.57
CA LEU A 898 -17.04 -60.06 5.22
C LEU A 898 -18.03 -61.21 5.28
N LEU A 899 -19.12 -61.10 4.53
CA LEU A 899 -20.05 -62.19 4.26
C LEU A 899 -20.14 -62.39 2.74
N ILE A 900 -19.95 -63.63 2.28
CA ILE A 900 -20.26 -64.02 0.90
C ILE A 900 -21.53 -64.87 0.95
N VAL A 901 -22.57 -64.41 0.26
CA VAL A 901 -23.91 -65.03 0.20
C VAL A 901 -24.13 -65.56 -1.22
N ASP A 902 -24.42 -66.85 -1.35
CA ASP A 902 -24.64 -67.51 -2.64
C ASP A 902 -25.97 -68.27 -2.63
N LEU A 903 -26.75 -68.11 -3.70
CA LEU A 903 -28.06 -68.74 -3.83
C LEU A 903 -27.94 -70.21 -4.24
N ASP A 904 -28.38 -71.09 -3.34
CA ASP A 904 -28.29 -72.53 -3.50
C ASP A 904 -29.04 -73.00 -4.75
N TYR A 905 -28.33 -73.71 -5.63
CA TYR A 905 -28.88 -74.27 -6.87
C TYR A 905 -29.51 -73.24 -7.83
N PHE A 906 -29.11 -71.97 -7.80
CA PHE A 906 -29.68 -70.94 -8.69
C PHE A 906 -29.63 -71.29 -10.17
N LYS A 907 -28.58 -72.00 -10.64
CA LYS A 907 -28.58 -72.59 -11.99
C LYS A 907 -29.80 -73.49 -12.28
N LYS A 908 -30.24 -74.34 -11.34
CA LYS A 908 -31.46 -75.16 -11.52
C LYS A 908 -32.73 -74.32 -11.57
N ILE A 909 -32.76 -73.16 -10.90
CA ILE A 909 -33.87 -72.21 -11.00
C ILE A 909 -33.95 -71.67 -12.44
N ASN A 910 -32.81 -71.26 -13.01
CA ASN A 910 -32.75 -70.85 -14.43
C ASN A 910 -33.09 -72.00 -15.39
N ASP A 911 -32.55 -73.20 -15.17
CA ASP A 911 -32.76 -74.35 -16.05
C ASP A 911 -34.23 -74.83 -16.04
N ASN A 912 -34.95 -74.72 -14.91
CA ASN A 912 -36.34 -75.17 -14.76
C ASN A 912 -37.39 -74.09 -15.05
N PHE A 913 -37.14 -72.84 -14.69
CA PHE A 913 -38.12 -71.74 -14.74
C PHE A 913 -37.73 -70.60 -15.71
N GLY A 914 -36.55 -70.68 -16.32
CA GLY A 914 -36.04 -69.70 -17.28
C GLY A 914 -35.37 -68.48 -16.64
N HIS A 915 -34.49 -67.82 -17.41
CA HIS A 915 -33.71 -66.68 -16.92
C HIS A 915 -34.55 -65.52 -16.38
N ALA A 916 -35.75 -65.28 -16.91
CA ALA A 916 -36.63 -64.22 -16.40
C ALA A 916 -37.13 -64.49 -14.96
N ALA A 917 -37.29 -65.77 -14.58
CA ALA A 917 -37.63 -66.15 -13.21
C ALA A 917 -36.39 -66.03 -12.29
N GLY A 918 -35.21 -66.43 -12.75
CA GLY A 918 -33.95 -66.18 -12.05
C GLY A 918 -33.68 -64.70 -11.79
N ASP A 919 -33.92 -63.86 -12.79
CA ASP A 919 -33.82 -62.39 -12.70
C ASP A 919 -34.79 -61.79 -11.66
N LYS A 920 -36.01 -62.35 -11.57
CA LYS A 920 -36.97 -61.98 -10.51
C LYS A 920 -36.47 -62.42 -9.13
N VAL A 921 -35.99 -63.66 -9.00
CA VAL A 921 -35.41 -64.17 -7.74
C VAL A 921 -34.27 -63.27 -7.25
N LEU A 922 -33.35 -62.85 -8.13
CA LEU A 922 -32.25 -61.97 -7.76
C LEU A 922 -32.71 -60.60 -7.25
N LYS A 923 -33.77 -60.02 -7.84
CA LYS A 923 -34.35 -58.75 -7.39
C LYS A 923 -35.01 -58.86 -6.02
N GLU A 924 -35.87 -59.85 -5.82
CA GLU A 924 -36.55 -60.08 -4.54
C GLU A 924 -35.54 -60.40 -3.41
N VAL A 925 -34.52 -61.22 -3.69
CA VAL A 925 -33.40 -61.45 -2.76
C VAL A 925 -32.65 -60.16 -2.45
N SER A 926 -32.37 -59.32 -3.44
CA SER A 926 -31.67 -58.04 -3.23
C SER A 926 -32.48 -57.09 -2.34
N THR A 927 -33.79 -56.98 -2.59
CA THR A 927 -34.72 -56.21 -1.74
C THR A 927 -34.76 -56.75 -0.31
N ALA A 928 -34.81 -58.08 -0.15
CA ALA A 928 -34.79 -58.73 1.16
C ALA A 928 -33.47 -58.51 1.92
N LEU A 929 -32.34 -58.54 1.21
CA LEU A 929 -31.01 -58.25 1.78
C LEU A 929 -30.93 -56.80 2.28
N ILE A 930 -31.30 -55.82 1.45
CA ILE A 930 -31.34 -54.39 1.81
C ILE A 930 -32.16 -54.17 3.09
N ALA A 931 -33.32 -54.84 3.21
CA ALA A 931 -34.22 -54.70 4.35
C ALA A 931 -33.68 -55.28 5.67
N VAL A 932 -32.66 -56.15 5.64
CA VAL A 932 -32.07 -56.74 6.85
C VAL A 932 -30.69 -56.22 7.23
N THR A 933 -29.98 -55.60 6.28
CA THR A 933 -28.72 -54.86 6.46
C THR A 933 -28.96 -53.43 6.97
N ARG A 934 -27.94 -52.81 7.57
CA ARG A 934 -27.97 -51.40 7.99
C ARG A 934 -27.54 -50.48 6.85
N SER A 935 -27.85 -49.19 6.97
CA SER A 935 -27.32 -48.14 6.09
C SER A 935 -25.79 -47.97 6.18
N SER A 936 -25.14 -48.53 7.21
CA SER A 936 -23.69 -48.58 7.38
C SER A 936 -23.03 -49.78 6.68
N ASP A 937 -23.81 -50.81 6.34
CA ASP A 937 -23.28 -52.05 5.78
C ASP A 937 -23.30 -51.94 4.25
N SER A 938 -22.21 -52.30 3.58
CA SER A 938 -22.10 -52.14 2.13
C SER A 938 -22.37 -53.43 1.40
N LEU A 939 -23.47 -53.45 0.64
CA LEU A 939 -23.99 -54.62 -0.07
C LEU A 939 -23.81 -54.46 -1.59
N ALA A 940 -23.17 -55.45 -2.21
CA ALA A 940 -22.99 -55.52 -3.66
C ALA A 940 -23.42 -56.86 -4.24
N ARG A 941 -23.76 -56.85 -5.53
CA ARG A 941 -23.76 -58.05 -6.35
C ARG A 941 -22.36 -58.28 -6.90
N TRP A 942 -21.73 -59.38 -6.50
CA TRP A 942 -20.35 -59.70 -6.81
C TRP A 942 -20.22 -60.60 -8.05
N GLY A 943 -21.19 -61.49 -8.23
CA GLY A 943 -21.23 -62.46 -9.32
C GLY A 943 -22.65 -62.74 -9.84
N GLY A 944 -22.82 -63.86 -10.54
CA GLY A 944 -24.10 -64.25 -11.16
C GLY A 944 -25.22 -64.43 -10.12
N GLU A 945 -24.95 -65.24 -9.10
CA GLU A 945 -25.83 -65.56 -7.97
C GLU A 945 -25.21 -65.25 -6.60
N GLU A 946 -24.11 -64.49 -6.59
CA GLU A 946 -23.27 -64.17 -5.43
C GLU A 946 -23.41 -62.70 -5.03
N PHE A 947 -23.66 -62.48 -3.73
CA PHE A 947 -23.70 -61.16 -3.09
C PHE A 947 -22.58 -61.05 -2.06
N LEU A 948 -21.96 -59.87 -1.99
CA LEU A 948 -20.91 -59.55 -1.05
C LEU A 948 -21.42 -58.47 -0.09
N LEU A 949 -21.31 -58.73 1.21
CA LEU A 949 -21.66 -57.77 2.26
C LEU A 949 -20.44 -57.48 3.14
N VAL A 950 -20.10 -56.20 3.23
CA VAL A 950 -19.05 -55.69 4.12
C VAL A 950 -19.74 -55.07 5.33
N ALA A 951 -19.58 -55.71 6.48
CA ALA A 951 -20.12 -55.26 7.76
C ALA A 951 -19.03 -54.55 8.56
N GLY A 952 -19.00 -53.22 8.44
CA GLY A 952 -18.16 -52.34 9.25
C GLY A 952 -18.50 -52.41 10.74
N ASP A 953 -17.51 -52.11 11.59
CA ASP A 953 -17.61 -52.06 13.05
C ASP A 953 -18.30 -53.30 13.69
N THR A 954 -18.11 -54.46 13.07
CA THR A 954 -18.82 -55.73 13.34
C THR A 954 -17.87 -56.92 13.46
N ARG A 955 -17.75 -57.46 14.68
CA ARG A 955 -16.99 -58.70 15.01
C ARG A 955 -17.71 -59.97 14.54
N ILE A 956 -16.96 -61.06 14.41
CA ILE A 956 -17.37 -62.35 13.86
C ILE A 956 -18.66 -62.90 14.45
N LEU A 957 -18.88 -62.76 15.77
CA LEU A 957 -20.10 -63.24 16.43
C LEU A 957 -21.36 -62.46 15.97
N LYS A 958 -21.25 -61.13 15.81
CA LYS A 958 -22.34 -60.28 15.31
C LYS A 958 -22.54 -60.47 13.82
N ALA A 959 -21.47 -60.64 13.05
CA ALA A 959 -21.52 -60.97 11.63
C ALA A 959 -22.21 -62.32 11.37
N THR A 960 -21.92 -63.33 12.19
CA THR A 960 -22.56 -64.66 12.11
C THR A 960 -24.06 -64.57 12.42
N ALA A 961 -24.46 -63.75 13.40
CA ALA A 961 -25.88 -63.51 13.69
C ALA A 961 -26.60 -62.78 12.53
N LEU A 962 -25.93 -61.83 11.87
CA LEU A 962 -26.44 -61.17 10.67
C LEU A 962 -26.57 -62.14 9.49
N ALA A 963 -25.58 -63.02 9.30
CA ALA A 963 -25.61 -64.09 8.29
C ALA A 963 -26.81 -65.03 8.51
N GLU A 964 -27.04 -65.53 9.73
CA GLU A 964 -28.20 -66.40 9.99
C GLU A 964 -29.53 -65.66 9.79
N LYS A 965 -29.61 -64.37 10.14
CA LYS A 965 -30.79 -63.54 9.83
C LYS A 965 -31.02 -63.42 8.32
N ILE A 966 -29.97 -63.16 7.54
CA ILE A 966 -30.02 -63.11 6.07
C ILE A 966 -30.50 -64.44 5.50
N ARG A 967 -29.89 -65.55 5.93
CA ARG A 967 -30.23 -66.90 5.48
C ARG A 967 -31.69 -67.26 5.75
N GLN A 968 -32.17 -67.01 6.98
CA GLN A 968 -33.57 -67.24 7.36
C GLN A 968 -34.53 -66.36 6.55
N THR A 969 -34.14 -65.11 6.26
CA THR A 969 -34.94 -64.19 5.45
C THR A 969 -35.07 -64.72 4.01
N ILE A 970 -33.97 -65.12 3.37
CA ILE A 970 -33.98 -65.70 2.01
C ILE A 970 -34.82 -66.99 1.98
N ALA A 971 -34.61 -67.90 2.93
CA ALA A 971 -35.37 -69.16 3.03
C ALA A 971 -36.87 -68.97 3.33
N GLY A 972 -37.29 -67.77 3.77
CA GLY A 972 -38.69 -67.40 3.98
C GLY A 972 -39.37 -66.73 2.78
N LEU A 973 -38.63 -66.39 1.72
CA LEU A 973 -39.20 -65.72 0.54
C LEU A 973 -40.15 -66.64 -0.23
N GLN A 974 -41.29 -66.09 -0.63
CA GLN A 974 -42.28 -66.76 -1.48
C GLN A 974 -42.26 -66.09 -2.85
N ILE A 975 -41.53 -66.66 -3.80
CA ILE A 975 -41.32 -66.10 -5.13
C ILE A 975 -41.88 -67.08 -6.16
N ASP A 976 -43.15 -66.91 -6.54
CA ASP A 976 -43.86 -67.73 -7.54
C ASP A 976 -43.71 -69.26 -7.32
N ASP A 977 -43.85 -69.71 -6.06
CA ASP A 977 -43.66 -71.10 -5.61
C ASP A 977 -42.24 -71.69 -5.83
N ILE A 978 -41.25 -70.87 -6.20
CA ILE A 978 -39.84 -71.26 -6.32
C ILE A 978 -39.18 -71.26 -4.94
N PRO A 979 -38.71 -72.42 -4.41
CA PRO A 979 -37.97 -72.45 -3.16
C PRO A 979 -36.55 -71.89 -3.36
N VAL A 980 -36.20 -70.86 -2.60
CA VAL A 980 -34.88 -70.21 -2.63
C VAL A 980 -34.21 -70.37 -1.27
N THR A 981 -32.96 -70.86 -1.25
CA THR A 981 -32.12 -70.87 -0.04
C THR A 981 -30.74 -70.31 -0.36
N ALA A 982 -29.96 -69.96 0.66
CA ALA A 982 -28.61 -69.47 0.48
C ALA A 982 -27.62 -70.16 1.43
N SER A 983 -26.42 -70.40 0.93
CA SER A 983 -25.25 -70.75 1.74
C SER A 983 -24.43 -69.48 2.00
N ILE A 984 -23.86 -69.34 3.20
CA ILE A 984 -23.13 -68.11 3.60
C ILE A 984 -21.81 -68.44 4.29
N GLY A 985 -20.72 -67.88 3.78
CA GLY A 985 -19.43 -67.82 4.46
C GLY A 985 -19.26 -66.51 5.23
N VAL A 986 -18.62 -66.55 6.41
CA VAL A 986 -18.35 -65.37 7.25
C VAL A 986 -16.90 -65.37 7.75
N ALA A 987 -16.23 -64.24 7.60
CA ALA A 987 -14.88 -64.02 8.12
C ALA A 987 -14.69 -62.60 8.67
N GLU A 988 -14.24 -62.46 9.93
CA GLU A 988 -13.72 -61.20 10.48
C GLU A 988 -12.28 -61.02 10.03
N PHE A 989 -11.91 -59.81 9.58
CA PHE A 989 -10.60 -59.50 9.02
C PHE A 989 -9.47 -59.63 10.04
N ASN A 990 -8.30 -60.09 9.59
CA ASN A 990 -7.08 -60.18 10.38
C ASN A 990 -6.07 -59.11 9.94
N THR A 991 -5.35 -58.50 10.90
CA THR A 991 -4.41 -57.38 10.66
C THR A 991 -3.38 -57.63 9.56
N ASP A 992 -2.90 -58.87 9.43
CA ASP A 992 -1.80 -59.26 8.52
C ASP A 992 -2.27 -59.74 7.13
N GLU A 993 -3.56 -59.77 6.84
CA GLU A 993 -4.07 -60.28 5.55
C GLU A 993 -4.40 -59.14 4.55
N THR A 994 -4.55 -59.52 3.29
CA THR A 994 -5.03 -58.67 2.18
C THR A 994 -6.49 -58.96 1.88
N PHE A 995 -7.18 -58.10 1.11
CA PHE A 995 -8.55 -58.38 0.68
C PHE A 995 -8.66 -59.77 0.01
N HIS A 996 -7.73 -60.13 -0.87
CA HIS A 996 -7.73 -61.44 -1.53
C HIS A 996 -7.67 -62.61 -0.52
N GLN A 997 -6.81 -62.52 0.50
CA GLN A 997 -6.68 -63.57 1.52
C GLN A 997 -7.91 -63.63 2.43
N TRP A 998 -8.50 -62.49 2.78
CA TRP A 998 -9.75 -62.40 3.53
C TRP A 998 -10.93 -62.98 2.76
N TYR A 999 -11.05 -62.63 1.48
CA TYR A 999 -12.04 -63.16 0.55
C TYR A 999 -11.91 -64.67 0.41
N GLU A 1000 -10.71 -65.19 0.13
CA GLU A 1000 -10.47 -66.65 0.08
C GLU A 1000 -10.86 -67.37 1.37
N ARG A 1001 -10.61 -66.75 2.53
CA ARG A 1001 -10.94 -67.34 3.84
C ARG A 1001 -12.45 -67.35 4.08
N CYS A 1002 -13.16 -66.32 3.61
CA CYS A 1002 -14.61 -66.26 3.61
C CYS A 1002 -15.24 -67.26 2.61
N ASP A 1003 -14.65 -67.39 1.42
CA ASP A 1003 -15.08 -68.32 0.37
C ASP A 1003 -14.88 -69.79 0.78
N LYS A 1004 -13.76 -70.12 1.42
CA LYS A 1004 -13.54 -71.45 2.04
C LYS A 1004 -14.62 -71.79 3.07
N ALA A 1005 -15.13 -70.81 3.82
CA ALA A 1005 -16.26 -71.02 4.72
C ALA A 1005 -17.58 -71.22 3.94
N LEU A 1006 -17.84 -70.43 2.90
CA LEU A 1006 -18.99 -70.62 2.01
C LEU A 1006 -18.99 -72.01 1.34
N TYR A 1007 -17.85 -72.46 0.85
CA TYR A 1007 -17.68 -73.80 0.28
C TYR A 1007 -18.05 -74.90 1.30
N GLN A 1008 -17.61 -74.78 2.55
CA GLN A 1008 -18.01 -75.68 3.64
C GLN A 1008 -19.51 -75.62 3.94
N ALA A 1009 -20.18 -74.47 3.77
CA ALA A 1009 -21.63 -74.35 3.89
C ALA A 1009 -22.33 -75.16 2.78
N LYS A 1010 -21.85 -75.03 1.53
CA LYS A 1010 -22.37 -75.78 0.37
C LYS A 1010 -22.18 -77.30 0.51
N ASP A 1011 -21.05 -77.77 1.05
CA ASP A 1011 -20.79 -79.20 1.23
C ASP A 1011 -21.47 -79.81 2.48
N SER A 1012 -21.77 -79.01 3.51
CA SER A 1012 -22.43 -79.51 4.73
C SER A 1012 -23.97 -79.57 4.68
N GLY A 1013 -24.54 -79.56 3.46
CA GLY A 1013 -25.97 -79.72 3.21
C GLY A 1013 -26.68 -78.51 2.60
N ARG A 1014 -25.96 -77.40 2.36
CA ARG A 1014 -26.50 -76.10 1.92
C ARG A 1014 -27.46 -75.46 2.94
N ASN A 1015 -27.99 -74.27 2.64
CA ASN A 1015 -28.88 -73.52 3.52
C ASN A 1015 -28.35 -73.40 4.97
N CYS A 1016 -27.07 -73.03 5.14
CA CYS A 1016 -26.44 -72.83 6.43
C CYS A 1016 -25.31 -71.76 6.39
N VAL A 1017 -24.87 -71.32 7.57
CA VAL A 1017 -23.76 -70.37 7.75
C VAL A 1017 -22.51 -71.11 8.25
N LYS A 1018 -21.32 -70.71 7.79
CA LYS A 1018 -20.00 -71.16 8.32
C LYS A 1018 -19.07 -69.98 8.60
N VAL A 1019 -18.14 -70.20 9.53
CA VAL A 1019 -17.28 -69.18 10.14
C VAL A 1019 -15.82 -69.60 10.07
N ALA A 1020 -14.92 -68.69 9.69
CA ALA A 1020 -13.48 -68.92 9.66
C ALA A 1020 -12.78 -68.78 11.04
N GLN A 1021 -11.63 -69.45 11.23
CA GLN A 1021 -10.86 -69.47 12.49
C GLN A 1021 -9.84 -68.31 12.61
N MET A 1022 -9.39 -68.01 13.84
CA MET A 1022 -8.42 -66.94 14.19
C MET A 1022 -7.17 -67.49 14.92
N SER A 1023 -6.02 -66.80 14.76
CA SER A 1023 -4.75 -67.01 15.51
C SER A 1023 -4.53 -65.93 16.58
N ARG A 1024 -3.48 -66.05 17.44
CA ARG A 1024 -3.40 -65.29 18.71
C ARG A 1024 -1.97 -64.93 19.18
N SER A 1025 -1.68 -63.62 19.19
CA SER A 1025 -0.52 -62.91 19.78
C SER A 1025 -0.73 -61.39 19.50
N GLU A 1026 -0.09 -60.38 20.12
CA GLU A 1026 0.61 -60.23 21.42
C GLU A 1026 0.52 -58.74 21.89
N ILE A 1027 0.97 -58.39 23.11
CA ILE A 1027 0.89 -57.03 23.70
C ILE A 1027 2.14 -56.72 24.56
N SER A 1028 2.56 -55.44 24.62
CA SER A 1028 3.52 -54.73 25.54
C SER A 1028 4.74 -54.10 24.81
N ALA A 1029 5.43 -53.02 25.25
CA ALA A 1029 5.43 -52.18 26.47
C ALA A 1029 5.98 -50.73 26.17
N PRO A 1030 6.04 -49.75 27.12
CA PRO A 1030 6.21 -48.31 26.85
C PRO A 1030 7.64 -47.71 27.07
N MET A 1031 7.81 -46.40 26.79
CA MET A 1031 9.08 -45.64 26.90
C MET A 1031 9.01 -44.41 27.85
N SER A 1032 10.16 -43.81 28.17
CA SER A 1032 10.41 -42.89 29.31
C SER A 1032 10.13 -41.40 29.05
N ILE A 1033 9.85 -40.64 30.13
CA ILE A 1033 9.66 -39.18 30.16
C ILE A 1033 10.88 -38.52 30.84
N ASN A 1034 11.29 -37.33 30.38
CA ASN A 1034 11.91 -36.26 31.20
C ASN A 1034 12.19 -34.97 30.38
N ASN A 1035 11.34 -33.95 30.56
CA ASN A 1035 11.69 -32.53 30.70
C ASN A 1035 10.40 -31.74 31.01
N VAL A 1036 10.49 -30.75 31.90
CA VAL A 1036 9.35 -30.24 32.69
C VAL A 1036 8.81 -28.90 32.19
N LEU A 1037 7.49 -28.75 32.23
CA LEU A 1037 6.74 -27.52 31.93
C LEU A 1037 6.93 -26.50 33.09
N GLN A 1038 7.22 -25.23 32.80
CA GLN A 1038 7.17 -24.13 33.78
C GLN A 1038 6.51 -22.89 33.17
N LEU A 1039 5.55 -22.32 33.89
CA LEU A 1039 4.85 -21.08 33.53
C LEU A 1039 5.67 -19.88 34.03
N SER A 1040 5.86 -18.88 33.18
CA SER A 1040 6.65 -17.67 33.51
C SER A 1040 5.75 -16.44 33.63
N TRP A 1041 5.79 -15.76 34.78
CA TRP A 1041 5.13 -14.47 34.95
C TRP A 1041 5.88 -13.34 34.21
N SER A 1042 5.16 -12.29 33.83
CA SER A 1042 5.72 -11.06 33.27
C SER A 1042 4.93 -9.85 33.74
N ASP A 1043 5.63 -8.77 34.09
CA ASP A 1043 5.04 -7.46 34.46
C ASP A 1043 4.09 -6.87 33.40
N LYS A 1044 4.07 -7.43 32.18
CA LYS A 1044 3.14 -7.07 31.10
C LYS A 1044 1.74 -7.67 31.26
N PHE A 1045 1.57 -8.63 32.17
CA PHE A 1045 0.27 -9.25 32.47
C PHE A 1045 -0.48 -8.48 33.58
N CYS A 1046 0.17 -7.51 34.23
CA CYS A 1046 -0.46 -6.64 35.20
C CYS A 1046 -1.47 -5.69 34.51
N CYS A 1047 -2.72 -5.71 34.96
CA CYS A 1047 -3.76 -4.78 34.56
C CYS A 1047 -3.63 -3.41 35.25
N GLY A 1048 -2.83 -3.32 36.32
CA GLY A 1048 -2.63 -2.11 37.12
C GLY A 1048 -3.61 -1.95 38.28
N HIS A 1049 -4.49 -2.93 38.50
CA HIS A 1049 -5.33 -3.03 39.69
C HIS A 1049 -4.69 -4.00 40.69
N GLU A 1050 -4.12 -3.46 41.76
CA GLU A 1050 -3.28 -4.16 42.77
C GLU A 1050 -3.82 -5.56 43.15
N THR A 1051 -5.10 -5.67 43.51
CA THR A 1051 -5.73 -6.94 43.92
C THR A 1051 -5.86 -7.98 42.80
N ILE A 1052 -6.10 -7.57 41.54
CA ILE A 1052 -6.20 -8.49 40.40
C ILE A 1052 -4.80 -8.99 40.05
N ASP A 1053 -3.83 -8.08 40.01
CA ASP A 1053 -2.43 -8.41 39.72
C ASP A 1053 -1.86 -9.38 40.78
N GLU A 1054 -2.17 -9.17 42.06
CA GLU A 1054 -1.82 -10.12 43.15
C GLU A 1054 -2.50 -11.49 43.00
N GLN A 1055 -3.80 -11.53 42.67
CA GLN A 1055 -4.54 -12.78 42.46
C GLN A 1055 -4.00 -13.57 41.25
N HIS A 1056 -3.73 -12.89 40.12
CA HIS A 1056 -3.14 -13.50 38.94
C HIS A 1056 -1.75 -14.09 39.24
N MET A 1057 -0.87 -13.33 39.91
CA MET A 1057 0.44 -13.83 40.35
C MET A 1057 0.31 -15.06 41.27
N GLY A 1058 -0.64 -15.05 42.20
CA GLY A 1058 -0.93 -16.17 43.09
C GLY A 1058 -1.36 -17.44 42.34
N LEU A 1059 -2.28 -17.31 41.39
CA LEU A 1059 -2.75 -18.42 40.55
C LEU A 1059 -1.63 -18.98 39.65
N PHE A 1060 -0.75 -18.12 39.12
CA PHE A 1060 0.45 -18.55 38.39
C PHE A 1060 1.44 -19.34 39.24
N ALA A 1061 1.71 -18.88 40.46
CA ALA A 1061 2.61 -19.56 41.39
C ALA A 1061 2.05 -20.94 41.78
N LEU A 1062 0.78 -21.00 42.16
CA LEU A 1062 0.09 -22.23 42.55
C LEU A 1062 -0.06 -23.22 41.38
N GLY A 1063 -0.28 -22.70 40.16
CA GLY A 1063 -0.26 -23.49 38.94
C GLY A 1063 1.09 -24.17 38.70
N ASN A 1064 2.20 -23.44 38.85
CA ASN A 1064 3.55 -24.00 38.78
C ASN A 1064 3.81 -25.08 39.85
N GLU A 1065 3.40 -24.84 41.10
CA GLU A 1065 3.58 -25.80 42.18
C GLU A 1065 2.79 -27.10 41.95
N LEU A 1066 1.58 -27.01 41.39
CA LEU A 1066 0.80 -28.18 40.97
C LEU A 1066 1.45 -28.91 39.79
N ILE A 1067 1.92 -28.17 38.77
CA ILE A 1067 2.65 -28.74 37.64
C ILE A 1067 3.89 -29.52 38.11
N GLU A 1068 4.67 -28.95 39.02
CA GLU A 1068 5.82 -29.64 39.62
C GLU A 1068 5.40 -30.86 40.46
N ALA A 1069 4.36 -30.73 41.29
CA ALA A 1069 3.88 -31.83 42.13
C ALA A 1069 3.37 -33.03 41.31
N PHE A 1070 2.67 -32.77 40.20
CA PHE A 1070 2.23 -33.80 39.25
C PHE A 1070 3.40 -34.48 38.54
N LEU A 1071 4.37 -33.70 38.03
CA LEU A 1071 5.51 -34.22 37.28
C LEU A 1071 6.51 -34.99 38.16
N MET A 1072 6.72 -34.53 39.40
CA MET A 1072 7.54 -35.22 40.41
C MET A 1072 6.81 -36.39 41.09
N ARG A 1073 5.53 -36.62 40.79
CA ARG A 1073 4.67 -37.64 41.41
C ARG A 1073 4.71 -37.58 42.95
N GLN A 1074 4.51 -36.38 43.49
CA GLN A 1074 4.52 -36.15 44.94
C GLN A 1074 3.35 -36.87 45.64
N ASP A 1075 3.37 -36.89 46.98
CA ASP A 1075 2.34 -37.57 47.77
C ASP A 1075 0.95 -37.05 47.43
N LYS A 1076 0.00 -37.96 47.16
CA LYS A 1076 -1.35 -37.62 46.71
C LYS A 1076 -2.03 -36.62 47.67
N ARG A 1077 -1.80 -36.73 48.98
CA ARG A 1077 -2.40 -35.80 49.94
C ARG A 1077 -1.93 -34.36 49.73
N LEU A 1078 -0.65 -34.16 49.41
CA LEU A 1078 -0.09 -32.83 49.16
C LEU A 1078 -0.60 -32.25 47.83
N VAL A 1079 -0.87 -33.11 46.84
CA VAL A 1079 -1.52 -32.74 45.58
C VAL A 1079 -3.00 -32.38 45.80
N ASP A 1080 -3.73 -33.19 46.58
CA ASP A 1080 -5.12 -32.92 46.97
C ASP A 1080 -5.24 -31.58 47.73
N ASP A 1081 -4.38 -31.35 48.74
CA ASP A 1081 -4.32 -30.09 49.51
C ASP A 1081 -4.10 -28.86 48.58
N LYS A 1082 -3.24 -28.99 47.55
CA LYS A 1082 -2.99 -27.92 46.56
C LYS A 1082 -4.10 -27.73 45.54
N LEU A 1083 -4.85 -28.79 45.20
CA LEU A 1083 -6.03 -28.68 44.34
C LEU A 1083 -7.20 -27.99 45.05
N GLU A 1084 -7.37 -28.23 46.36
CA GLU A 1084 -8.30 -27.45 47.19
C GLU A 1084 -7.89 -25.97 47.25
N GLU A 1085 -6.59 -25.69 47.40
CA GLU A 1085 -6.05 -24.32 47.36
C GLU A 1085 -6.29 -23.64 46.00
N LEU A 1086 -6.08 -24.35 44.88
CA LEU A 1086 -6.31 -23.80 43.53
C LEU A 1086 -7.79 -23.50 43.29
N TYR A 1087 -8.67 -24.44 43.64
CA TYR A 1087 -10.12 -24.26 43.52
C TYR A 1087 -10.56 -23.02 44.29
N LYS A 1088 -10.12 -22.89 45.55
CA LYS A 1088 -10.47 -21.74 46.38
C LYS A 1088 -9.97 -20.41 45.78
N ASN A 1089 -8.69 -20.31 45.43
CA ASN A 1089 -8.13 -19.07 44.87
C ASN A 1089 -8.80 -18.69 43.54
N THR A 1090 -9.20 -19.66 42.72
CA THR A 1090 -9.93 -19.42 41.47
C THR A 1090 -11.31 -18.82 41.75
N CYS A 1091 -12.08 -19.41 42.67
CA CYS A 1091 -13.41 -18.90 43.06
C CYS A 1091 -13.34 -17.52 43.74
N ASP A 1092 -12.35 -17.31 44.62
CA ASP A 1092 -12.13 -16.04 45.32
C ASP A 1092 -11.76 -14.92 44.30
N HIS A 1093 -10.99 -15.25 43.26
CA HIS A 1093 -10.64 -14.35 42.17
C HIS A 1093 -11.84 -14.00 41.28
N PHE A 1094 -12.55 -15.01 40.72
CA PHE A 1094 -13.76 -14.79 39.92
C PHE A 1094 -14.82 -13.98 40.68
N SER A 1095 -15.04 -14.28 41.97
CA SER A 1095 -16.01 -13.55 42.80
C SER A 1095 -15.65 -12.07 43.01
N PHE A 1096 -14.35 -11.75 43.08
CA PHE A 1096 -13.87 -10.39 43.20
C PHE A 1096 -13.96 -9.64 41.87
N GLU A 1097 -13.57 -10.31 40.78
CA GLU A 1097 -13.63 -9.75 39.45
C GLU A 1097 -15.07 -9.44 39.02
N GLU A 1098 -16.03 -10.34 39.27
CA GLU A 1098 -17.45 -10.12 38.95
C GLU A 1098 -18.03 -8.86 39.60
N GLN A 1099 -17.56 -8.52 40.81
CA GLN A 1099 -17.95 -7.29 41.52
C GLN A 1099 -17.32 -6.07 40.84
N LEU A 1100 -16.01 -6.14 40.54
CA LEU A 1100 -15.29 -5.08 39.83
C LEU A 1100 -15.90 -4.79 38.45
N LEU A 1101 -16.33 -5.81 37.71
CA LEU A 1101 -17.00 -5.69 36.41
C LEU A 1101 -18.38 -5.01 36.49
N GLU A 1102 -19.13 -5.20 37.60
CA GLU A 1102 -20.35 -4.43 37.86
C GLU A 1102 -20.03 -2.95 38.13
N GLU A 1103 -19.01 -2.69 38.94
CA GLU A 1103 -18.59 -1.33 39.33
C GLU A 1103 -18.11 -0.51 38.13
N VAL A 1104 -17.23 -1.05 37.27
CA VAL A 1104 -16.74 -0.36 36.06
C VAL A 1104 -17.72 -0.42 34.87
N HIS A 1105 -18.92 -0.97 35.08
CA HIS A 1105 -20.00 -1.09 34.09
C HIS A 1105 -19.59 -1.81 32.79
N TYR A 1106 -18.87 -2.94 32.90
CA TYR A 1106 -18.40 -3.70 31.74
C TYR A 1106 -19.58 -4.26 30.91
N PRO A 1107 -19.69 -3.98 29.60
CA PRO A 1107 -20.89 -4.30 28.81
C PRO A 1107 -21.25 -5.79 28.75
N ASN A 1108 -20.25 -6.68 28.80
CA ASN A 1108 -20.42 -8.12 28.60
C ASN A 1108 -20.40 -8.92 29.92
N VAL A 1109 -20.57 -8.26 31.08
CA VAL A 1109 -20.48 -8.89 32.41
C VAL A 1109 -21.41 -10.11 32.58
N VAL A 1110 -22.52 -10.20 31.82
CA VAL A 1110 -23.43 -11.36 31.87
C VAL A 1110 -22.89 -12.59 31.11
N GLU A 1111 -22.11 -12.37 30.05
CA GLU A 1111 -21.44 -13.47 29.32
C GLU A 1111 -20.21 -13.93 30.09
N HIS A 1112 -19.43 -12.99 30.64
CA HIS A 1112 -18.25 -13.27 31.46
C HIS A 1112 -18.56 -14.17 32.68
N ARG A 1113 -19.66 -13.90 33.40
CA ARG A 1113 -20.16 -14.78 34.49
C ARG A 1113 -20.58 -16.18 34.07
N GLN A 1114 -20.95 -16.37 32.80
CA GLN A 1114 -21.28 -17.70 32.29
C GLN A 1114 -20.01 -18.49 31.98
N GLU A 1115 -18.94 -17.80 31.57
CA GLU A 1115 -17.60 -18.38 31.40
C GLU A 1115 -17.03 -18.85 32.75
N HIS A 1116 -17.02 -17.98 33.77
CA HIS A 1116 -16.61 -18.34 35.15
C HIS A 1116 -17.31 -19.59 35.66
N ARG A 1117 -18.65 -19.60 35.63
CA ARG A 1117 -19.44 -20.74 36.12
C ARG A 1117 -19.11 -22.03 35.38
N HIS A 1118 -18.90 -21.96 34.07
CA HIS A 1118 -18.51 -23.13 33.29
C HIS A 1118 -17.11 -23.63 33.67
N MET A 1119 -16.18 -22.72 33.93
CA MET A 1119 -14.82 -23.03 34.38
C MET A 1119 -14.80 -23.63 35.78
N GLU A 1120 -15.55 -23.08 36.73
CA GLU A 1120 -15.75 -23.65 38.08
C GLU A 1120 -16.34 -25.07 38.02
N GLU A 1121 -17.44 -25.26 37.29
CA GLU A 1121 -18.07 -26.58 37.09
C GLU A 1121 -17.07 -27.59 36.48
N LYS A 1122 -16.25 -27.15 35.51
CA LYS A 1122 -15.21 -27.97 34.89
C LYS A 1122 -14.11 -28.34 35.90
N LEU A 1123 -13.58 -27.38 36.66
CA LEU A 1123 -12.54 -27.61 37.66
C LEU A 1123 -12.99 -28.58 38.76
N VAL A 1124 -14.21 -28.40 39.29
CA VAL A 1124 -14.79 -29.35 40.28
C VAL A 1124 -14.84 -30.76 39.70
N SER A 1125 -15.34 -30.91 38.46
CA SER A 1125 -15.43 -32.23 37.82
C SER A 1125 -14.05 -32.89 37.66
N LEU A 1126 -13.02 -32.13 37.29
CA LEU A 1126 -11.66 -32.64 37.11
C LEU A 1126 -11.03 -33.06 38.45
N ILE A 1127 -11.23 -32.27 39.51
CA ILE A 1127 -10.79 -32.62 40.87
C ILE A 1127 -11.49 -33.90 41.35
N GLU A 1128 -12.80 -34.05 41.15
CA GLU A 1128 -13.54 -35.27 41.53
C GLU A 1128 -13.03 -36.52 40.78
N ILE A 1129 -12.81 -36.43 39.46
CA ILE A 1129 -12.31 -37.55 38.64
C ILE A 1129 -10.87 -37.92 39.05
N TYR A 1130 -10.05 -36.94 39.41
CA TYR A 1130 -8.71 -37.14 39.95
C TYR A 1130 -8.72 -37.83 41.32
N GLN A 1131 -9.52 -37.34 42.27
CA GLN A 1131 -9.65 -37.93 43.60
C GLN A 1131 -10.12 -39.40 43.51
N GLN A 1132 -10.99 -39.73 42.55
CA GLN A 1132 -11.46 -41.09 42.26
C GLN A 1132 -10.41 -42.03 41.62
N ASN A 1133 -9.16 -41.59 41.38
CA ASN A 1133 -8.12 -42.33 40.65
C ASN A 1133 -8.56 -42.75 39.23
N ARG A 1134 -9.36 -41.91 38.54
CA ARG A 1134 -9.87 -42.17 37.18
C ARG A 1134 -9.28 -41.25 36.10
N ALA A 1135 -8.66 -40.14 36.49
CA ALA A 1135 -8.01 -39.19 35.57
C ALA A 1135 -6.56 -39.59 35.27
N ASP A 1136 -6.09 -39.17 34.09
CA ASP A 1136 -4.68 -38.86 33.88
C ASP A 1136 -4.44 -37.39 34.30
N TYR A 1137 -3.25 -37.10 34.83
CA TYR A 1137 -2.87 -35.77 35.33
C TYR A 1137 -2.89 -34.70 34.23
N SER A 1138 -2.79 -35.13 32.97
CA SER A 1138 -2.83 -34.30 31.77
C SER A 1138 -4.07 -33.42 31.67
N GLU A 1139 -5.26 -33.88 32.07
CA GLU A 1139 -6.49 -33.07 31.99
C GLU A 1139 -6.50 -31.91 33.00
N LEU A 1140 -5.97 -32.12 34.22
CA LEU A 1140 -5.78 -31.05 35.21
C LEU A 1140 -4.66 -30.08 34.82
N LEU A 1141 -3.54 -30.60 34.29
CA LEU A 1141 -2.44 -29.79 33.75
C LEU A 1141 -2.91 -28.90 32.59
N HIS A 1142 -3.75 -29.44 31.70
CA HIS A 1142 -4.36 -28.69 30.60
C HIS A 1142 -5.28 -27.59 31.12
N TYR A 1143 -6.17 -27.90 32.08
CA TYR A 1143 -7.05 -26.90 32.67
C TYR A 1143 -6.26 -25.74 33.30
N ILE A 1144 -5.24 -26.04 34.11
CA ILE A 1144 -4.43 -25.02 34.79
C ILE A 1144 -3.70 -24.13 33.78
N SER A 1145 -2.98 -24.74 32.83
CA SER A 1145 -2.09 -23.99 31.92
C SER A 1145 -2.81 -23.35 30.74
N ILE A 1146 -3.81 -24.02 30.17
CA ILE A 1146 -4.49 -23.61 28.94
C ILE A 1146 -5.83 -22.93 29.23
N ASP A 1147 -6.74 -23.56 29.97
CA ASP A 1147 -8.08 -22.99 30.19
C ASP A 1147 -8.01 -21.78 31.13
N LEU A 1148 -7.47 -21.97 32.34
CA LEU A 1148 -7.39 -20.94 33.38
C LEU A 1148 -6.34 -19.88 33.01
N ILE A 1149 -5.07 -20.24 32.96
CA ILE A 1149 -3.99 -19.25 32.87
C ILE A 1149 -3.91 -18.61 31.48
N SER A 1150 -3.72 -19.40 30.41
CA SER A 1150 -3.50 -18.82 29.07
C SER A 1150 -4.80 -18.35 28.39
N GLY A 1151 -5.90 -19.06 28.63
CA GLY A 1151 -7.18 -18.89 27.97
C GLY A 1151 -8.04 -17.80 28.60
N HIS A 1152 -8.00 -17.67 29.93
CA HIS A 1152 -8.81 -16.72 30.67
C HIS A 1152 -7.94 -15.57 31.23
N LEU A 1153 -7.08 -15.83 32.23
CA LEU A 1153 -6.30 -14.78 32.93
C LEU A 1153 -5.47 -13.86 32.01
N LEU A 1154 -4.91 -14.43 30.94
CA LEU A 1154 -4.08 -13.68 29.98
C LEU A 1154 -4.84 -13.18 28.73
N CYS A 1155 -6.10 -13.56 28.54
CA CYS A 1155 -6.79 -13.39 27.26
C CYS A 1155 -8.24 -12.88 27.41
N THR A 1156 -9.11 -13.60 28.15
CA THR A 1156 -10.48 -13.13 28.41
C THR A 1156 -10.46 -11.87 29.30
N ASP A 1157 -9.69 -11.85 30.38
CA ASP A 1157 -9.71 -10.77 31.37
C ASP A 1157 -9.19 -9.44 30.78
N ASN A 1158 -8.26 -9.55 29.84
CA ASN A 1158 -7.70 -8.41 29.12
C ASN A 1158 -8.77 -7.63 28.32
N ASP A 1159 -9.91 -8.23 27.96
CA ASP A 1159 -11.02 -7.53 27.27
C ASP A 1159 -11.66 -6.44 28.16
N TYR A 1160 -11.51 -6.49 29.50
CA TYR A 1160 -12.03 -5.48 30.42
C TYR A 1160 -10.98 -4.55 31.05
N PHE A 1161 -9.68 -4.84 30.94
CA PHE A 1161 -8.61 -4.02 31.57
C PHE A 1161 -8.65 -2.54 31.18
N ALA A 1162 -9.06 -2.22 29.95
CA ALA A 1162 -9.24 -0.84 29.48
C ALA A 1162 -10.29 -0.03 30.27
N TYR A 1163 -11.24 -0.71 30.93
CA TYR A 1163 -12.26 -0.08 31.76
C TYR A 1163 -11.72 0.30 33.15
N LEU A 1164 -10.79 -0.50 33.71
CA LEU A 1164 -10.14 -0.24 35.01
C LEU A 1164 -9.36 1.08 35.03
N VAL A 1165 -8.75 1.45 33.90
CA VAL A 1165 -7.90 2.64 33.78
C VAL A 1165 -8.67 3.95 34.00
N ASN A 1166 -9.98 3.99 33.72
CA ASN A 1166 -10.78 5.21 33.78
C ASN A 1166 -11.18 5.66 35.20
N ASP A 1167 -11.21 4.76 36.20
CA ASP A 1167 -11.71 5.11 37.55
C ASP A 1167 -10.66 5.65 38.53
N THR A 1168 -9.39 5.72 38.12
CA THR A 1168 -8.34 6.44 38.89
C THR A 1168 -8.57 7.96 39.03
N VAL A 1169 -9.65 8.49 38.44
CA VAL A 1169 -10.10 9.89 38.57
C VAL A 1169 -11.36 10.03 39.45
N ARG A 1170 -11.91 8.94 40.03
CA ARG A 1170 -13.19 8.97 40.78
C ARG A 1170 -13.23 8.38 42.19
N VAL A 1171 -12.09 8.24 42.87
CA VAL A 1171 -12.08 8.11 44.34
C VAL A 1171 -11.31 9.26 44.98
N THR A 1172 -12.02 10.19 45.63
CA THR A 1172 -11.41 11.18 46.53
C THR A 1172 -11.92 11.02 47.96
N ARG A 1173 -10.98 10.62 48.84
CA ARG A 1173 -10.99 10.72 50.32
C ARG A 1173 -11.97 9.84 51.12
N SER A 1174 -11.36 8.97 51.91
CA SER A 1174 -11.36 9.14 53.37
C SER A 1174 -9.94 9.44 53.85
#